data_AF-A0A4Y3RB19-F1
#
_entry.id   AF-A0A4Y3RB19-F1
#
_cell.length_a   1.000
_cell.length_b   1.000
_cell.length_c   1.000
_cell.angle_alpha   90.00
_cell.angle_beta   90.00
_cell.angle_gamma   90.00
#
_symmetry.space_group_name_H-M   'P 1'
#
loop_
_entity.id
_entity.type
_entity.pdbx_description
1 polymer ?
#
loop_
_entity_poly.entity_id
_entity_poly.type
_entity_poly.pdbx_seq_one_letter_code
_entity_poly.pdbx_strand_id
1 'polypeptide(L)'
;MQDTAPRAPDGAARDAAEKRTEAVAALARSCGADAEDVWRAARLKVASVVLGAPTLPPDDTWRDLIRRTATTQGRQEAEEAWDSTGAQPHIPAERLERYLRRALDLLTGAPDAPHTRHGLLSEAETDEAVAAGSGPVRPLPGRRFHELFEERVRRHPDAVAVVHGPATRTYREINEDANKIAWALHRQGLHPEDVVAVVTERTPHWLAAVLAVFKAGGCYLPLEPGFPAGRIAKALTRAECRWVLADPDVPPLDEALDGRDEVHRMDVCEVTGADGPRHDPGIPVAGDQLAYLYFTSGSTGEPKGALCEHDGFLNHLFAKIEDLGVQEGDTVAQTAPQCFDISLWQLVSPLLLGGSTLLVEQEAVLDVRRFLDLMARHRVQVAQLVPTYLELLLAETPDGRAALPDLRVMAVTGEALKKELVRRWFAAFPGVPLVNCYGLTEVSDDSNHGVMHALPAHRSVPLGETVRNCRVYVMDEQLHLVPVGAPGEIVIAGVCVGRGYVNDPDRTAAVYGHDPHRPGERLYRSGDYGRRLPSGELECLGRRDSQVKISGFRIEIGEIEDQLLRVPGVRDGAVVVAGTQDAPQLVAYYTGEEAPDGDGVARALAAALPDYMVPPRLHRTRELPLSGNGKIDKIALTDRARAHATGPGEDTGHTATATDAGTEMRTPHLATDTERRVAALWARLLKVPEEHIGRDSRFAELGGTSLSAIRLSLALDRQVTVADLKDTPTVADVAALLDRTSPQPTGPHTPAAPAPPPATAHPPAAPAPLRVLDTREGPDPAARAAAHRTAARAALAESGAVLLRGLGVRTPGDVGEVAAALAIEAMTEREGFAPRTTHTPYVHSGSHWPADEPMCMHHELSYAATVPGTLLFGCLTAPGSAGRTTVADSQRVLAALPPDLVAPFERHGWLLRRMYHDVGLAWADAFRTTERSAVDAYCAAAGIEHAWLPDGRLATRQRRTAVVRHPATGEPCWFNQIAFLNGLTMDPAVRGYLTDVYGPDGLPFDTAAGDGTPVTAATVDGINAVYDRFTVGEPWQQGDVLLVDNIRTAHAREPYEGPRDIAVVLGDPIQLPGHVLPVGDGGHP
;
A
#
# COMPACT_ATOMS: atom_id res chain seq x y z
N MET A 1 3.18 -0.10 -50.94
CA MET A 1 2.58 -0.13 -52.29
C MET A 1 1.35 0.76 -52.23
N GLN A 2 1.37 1.88 -52.97
CA GLN A 2 0.29 2.79 -53.43
C GLN A 2 -1.03 2.81 -52.62
N ASP A 3 -1.34 3.90 -51.90
CA ASP A 3 -1.99 5.14 -52.38
C ASP A 3 -3.49 4.96 -52.71
N THR A 4 -4.36 5.71 -52.02
CA THR A 4 -5.61 6.26 -52.60
C THR A 4 -6.27 7.32 -51.69
N ALA A 5 -6.22 8.56 -52.21
CA ALA A 5 -7.14 9.70 -52.05
C ALA A 5 -6.95 10.70 -50.89
N PRO A 6 -7.29 12.00 -51.08
CA PRO A 6 -7.07 12.87 -52.24
C PRO A 6 -6.18 14.09 -51.89
N ARG A 7 -5.42 14.59 -52.86
CA ARG A 7 -4.54 15.77 -52.75
C ARG A 7 -5.28 17.08 -53.09
N ALA A 8 -5.06 18.10 -52.24
CA ALA A 8 -5.14 19.57 -52.40
C ALA A 8 -6.15 20.27 -51.44
N PRO A 9 -5.76 21.38 -50.76
CA PRO A 9 -5.08 22.52 -51.37
C PRO A 9 -3.65 22.77 -50.85
N ASP A 10 -2.64 22.36 -51.62
CA ASP A 10 -1.20 22.53 -51.31
C ASP A 10 -0.71 24.00 -51.45
N GLY A 11 -1.42 24.84 -52.21
CA GLY A 11 -0.99 26.22 -52.51
C GLY A 11 -1.00 27.16 -51.29
N ALA A 12 -2.09 27.16 -50.53
CA ALA A 12 -2.20 28.02 -49.34
C ALA A 12 -1.27 27.59 -48.20
N ALA A 13 -1.06 26.29 -48.03
CA ALA A 13 -0.14 25.74 -47.03
C ALA A 13 1.33 26.07 -47.37
N ARG A 14 1.68 26.02 -48.66
CA ARG A 14 3.02 26.39 -49.15
C ARG A 14 3.28 27.89 -49.03
N ASP A 15 2.34 28.74 -49.43
CA ASP A 15 2.43 30.20 -49.27
C ASP A 15 2.57 30.59 -47.79
N ALA A 16 1.88 29.91 -46.88
CA ALA A 16 1.99 30.13 -45.45
C ALA A 16 3.36 29.70 -44.88
N ALA A 17 3.93 28.60 -45.37
CA ALA A 17 5.26 28.14 -44.97
C ALA A 17 6.38 29.07 -45.47
N GLU A 18 6.27 29.58 -46.69
CA GLU A 18 7.21 30.55 -47.25
C GLU A 18 7.17 31.87 -46.47
N LYS A 19 5.96 32.40 -46.18
CA LYS A 19 5.80 33.61 -45.34
C LYS A 19 6.38 33.44 -43.93
N ARG A 20 6.18 32.29 -43.29
CA ARG A 20 6.75 32.00 -41.96
C ARG A 20 8.29 31.99 -42.00
N THR A 21 8.86 31.39 -43.05
CA THR A 21 10.33 31.33 -43.24
C THR A 21 10.92 32.73 -43.39
N GLU A 22 10.26 33.61 -44.16
CA GLU A 22 10.68 35.01 -44.31
C GLU A 22 10.56 35.79 -42.99
N ALA A 23 9.47 35.60 -42.23
CA ALA A 23 9.27 36.24 -40.94
C ALA A 23 10.31 35.81 -39.89
N VAL A 24 10.64 34.52 -39.82
CA VAL A 24 11.70 33.97 -38.94
C VAL A 24 13.05 34.58 -39.31
N ALA A 25 13.39 34.63 -40.60
CA ALA A 25 14.65 35.20 -41.04
C ALA A 25 14.75 36.71 -40.75
N ALA A 26 13.64 37.45 -40.87
CA ALA A 26 13.58 38.87 -40.51
C ALA A 26 13.79 39.10 -39.01
N LEU A 27 13.14 38.29 -38.17
CA LEU A 27 13.27 38.38 -36.72
C LEU A 27 14.67 38.00 -36.22
N ALA A 28 15.25 36.92 -36.76
CA ALA A 28 16.62 36.51 -36.46
C ALA A 28 17.61 37.66 -36.67
N ARG A 29 17.54 38.32 -37.84
CA ARG A 29 18.38 39.50 -38.15
C ARG A 29 18.20 40.63 -37.15
N SER A 30 16.96 40.90 -36.72
CA SER A 30 16.70 41.96 -35.74
C SER A 30 17.24 41.67 -34.34
N CYS A 31 17.47 40.39 -34.01
CA CYS A 31 18.01 39.95 -32.73
C CYS A 31 19.54 39.76 -32.74
N GLY A 32 20.19 39.89 -33.91
CA GLY A 32 21.61 39.55 -34.06
C GLY A 32 21.89 38.04 -33.98
N ALA A 33 20.89 37.22 -34.33
CA ALA A 33 20.93 35.76 -34.27
C ALA A 33 20.73 35.14 -35.66
N ASP A 34 20.90 33.83 -35.79
CA ASP A 34 20.54 33.10 -37.00
C ASP A 34 19.11 32.51 -36.92
N ALA A 35 18.61 31.97 -38.03
CA ALA A 35 17.26 31.40 -38.07
C ALA A 35 17.13 30.16 -37.15
N GLU A 36 18.20 29.40 -36.95
CA GLU A 36 18.18 28.20 -36.11
C GLU A 36 18.03 28.59 -34.63
N ASP A 37 18.63 29.70 -34.20
CA ASP A 37 18.44 30.24 -32.85
C ASP A 37 16.99 30.61 -32.56
N VAL A 38 16.22 31.06 -33.57
CA VAL A 38 14.77 31.30 -33.45
C VAL A 38 14.01 29.98 -33.26
N TRP A 39 14.36 28.94 -34.01
CA TRP A 39 13.79 27.60 -33.83
C TRP A 39 14.13 27.01 -32.46
N ARG A 40 15.36 27.20 -31.97
CA ARG A 40 15.77 26.80 -30.62
C ARG A 40 14.97 27.54 -29.54
N ALA A 41 14.74 28.83 -29.69
CA ALA A 41 13.89 29.59 -28.76
C ALA A 41 12.46 29.02 -28.71
N ALA A 42 11.87 28.70 -29.86
CA ALA A 42 10.55 28.08 -29.94
C ALA A 42 10.53 26.66 -29.32
N ARG A 43 11.56 25.84 -29.59
CA ARG A 43 11.72 24.50 -28.98
C ARG A 43 11.89 24.57 -27.47
N LEU A 44 12.77 25.44 -26.98
CA LEU A 44 13.01 25.67 -25.56
C LEU A 44 11.75 26.15 -24.85
N LYS A 45 10.95 27.00 -25.50
CA LYS A 45 9.64 27.39 -24.98
C LYS A 45 8.71 26.19 -24.84
N VAL A 46 8.52 25.41 -25.90
CA VAL A 46 7.62 24.25 -25.86
C VAL A 46 8.09 23.25 -24.80
N ALA A 47 9.40 22.97 -24.75
CA ALA A 47 10.00 22.12 -23.73
C ALA A 47 9.74 22.63 -22.31
N SER A 48 9.87 23.94 -22.06
CA SER A 48 9.61 24.52 -20.74
C SER A 48 8.17 24.31 -20.25
N VAL A 49 7.20 24.37 -21.17
CA VAL A 49 5.77 24.16 -20.84
C VAL A 49 5.48 22.67 -20.67
N VAL A 50 5.93 21.84 -21.60
CA VAL A 50 5.70 20.39 -21.58
C VAL A 50 6.35 19.72 -20.38
N LEU A 51 7.60 20.06 -20.08
CA LEU A 51 8.36 19.44 -19.00
C LEU A 51 8.03 20.04 -17.62
N GLY A 52 7.24 21.12 -17.56
CA GLY A 52 7.00 21.87 -16.33
C GLY A 52 8.25 22.52 -15.73
N ALA A 53 9.33 22.66 -16.52
CA ALA A 53 10.61 23.15 -16.04
C ALA A 53 10.52 24.65 -15.69
N PRO A 54 10.90 25.07 -14.46
CA PRO A 54 11.03 26.47 -14.11
C PRO A 54 12.41 26.98 -14.54
N THR A 55 12.60 27.29 -15.83
CA THR A 55 13.93 27.64 -16.34
C THR A 55 13.99 28.90 -17.20
N LEU A 56 12.84 29.50 -17.52
CA LEU A 56 12.78 30.74 -18.28
C LEU A 56 12.22 31.90 -17.43
N PRO A 57 12.90 33.07 -17.39
CA PRO A 57 12.42 34.23 -16.65
C PRO A 57 11.07 34.70 -17.21
N PRO A 58 9.98 34.74 -16.43
CA PRO A 58 8.63 35.01 -16.96
C PRO A 58 8.47 36.39 -17.61
N ASP A 59 9.34 37.34 -17.27
CA ASP A 59 9.34 38.71 -17.78
C ASP A 59 10.17 38.89 -19.08
N ASP A 60 10.96 37.88 -19.48
CA ASP A 60 11.74 37.97 -20.71
C ASP A 60 10.81 38.05 -21.93
N THR A 61 11.20 38.86 -22.92
CA THR A 61 10.50 38.87 -24.21
C THR A 61 10.93 37.70 -25.08
N TRP A 62 10.19 37.42 -26.15
CA TRP A 62 10.64 36.45 -27.14
C TRP A 62 12.00 36.82 -27.76
N ARG A 63 12.33 38.11 -27.90
CA ARG A 63 13.67 38.54 -28.33
C ARG A 63 14.76 38.17 -27.34
N ASP A 64 14.49 38.29 -26.05
CA ASP A 64 15.46 37.93 -25.02
C ASP A 64 15.71 36.42 -25.01
N LEU A 65 14.66 35.63 -25.21
CA LEU A 65 14.78 34.17 -25.39
C LEU A 65 15.64 33.80 -26.60
N ILE A 66 15.44 34.47 -27.76
CA ILE A 66 16.25 34.25 -28.97
C ILE A 66 17.72 34.60 -28.72
N ARG A 67 18.00 35.72 -28.04
CA ARG A 67 19.37 36.12 -27.71
C ARG A 67 20.03 35.11 -26.77
N ARG A 68 19.28 34.58 -25.81
CA ARG A 68 19.76 33.52 -24.91
C ARG A 68 20.13 32.27 -25.70
N THR A 69 19.25 31.80 -26.59
CA THR A 69 19.51 30.61 -27.41
C THR A 69 20.54 30.83 -28.52
N ALA A 70 21.01 32.06 -28.75
CA ALA A 70 22.15 32.34 -29.62
C ALA A 70 23.52 32.17 -28.93
N THR A 71 23.55 32.06 -27.58
CA THR A 71 24.77 31.77 -26.83
C THR A 71 25.10 30.28 -26.86
N THR A 72 26.38 29.91 -26.76
CA THR A 72 26.80 28.50 -26.73
C THR A 72 26.09 27.69 -25.64
N GLN A 73 25.97 28.27 -24.44
CA GLN A 73 25.28 27.64 -23.32
C GLN A 73 23.78 27.52 -23.58
N GLY A 74 23.12 28.58 -24.06
CA GLY A 74 21.68 28.55 -24.34
C GLY A 74 21.30 27.60 -25.48
N ARG A 75 22.19 27.36 -26.46
CA ARG A 75 21.99 26.35 -27.51
C ARG A 75 21.95 24.95 -26.93
N GLN A 76 22.92 24.62 -26.08
CA GLN A 76 22.99 23.32 -25.42
C GLN A 76 21.77 23.11 -24.51
N GLU A 77 21.40 24.11 -23.70
CA GLU A 77 20.20 24.06 -22.85
C GLU A 77 18.92 23.80 -23.68
N ALA A 78 18.78 24.45 -24.83
CA ALA A 78 17.62 24.27 -25.72
C ALA A 78 17.57 22.88 -26.36
N GLU A 79 18.71 22.34 -26.78
CA GLU A 79 18.82 21.01 -27.40
C GLU A 79 18.56 19.91 -26.38
N GLU A 80 19.19 19.97 -25.19
CA GLU A 80 18.97 19.03 -24.09
C GLU A 80 17.51 19.02 -23.62
N ALA A 81 16.89 20.20 -23.50
CA ALA A 81 15.48 20.32 -23.10
C ALA A 81 14.54 19.75 -24.18
N TRP A 82 14.82 20.00 -25.46
CA TRP A 82 14.01 19.47 -26.57
C TRP A 82 14.14 17.95 -26.69
N ASP A 83 15.34 17.41 -26.57
CA ASP A 83 15.58 15.96 -26.58
C ASP A 83 14.87 15.27 -25.40
N SER A 84 14.92 15.90 -24.22
CA SER A 84 14.18 15.45 -23.03
C SER A 84 12.66 15.48 -23.23
N THR A 85 12.15 16.38 -24.08
CA THR A 85 10.74 16.46 -24.47
C THR A 85 10.36 15.33 -25.41
N GLY A 86 11.22 15.00 -26.40
CA GLY A 86 11.03 13.87 -27.30
C GLY A 86 11.09 12.51 -26.60
N ALA A 87 11.78 12.43 -25.46
CA ALA A 87 11.81 11.24 -24.59
C ALA A 87 10.54 11.05 -23.76
N GLN A 88 9.62 12.03 -23.72
CA GLN A 88 8.35 11.91 -22.99
C GLN A 88 7.34 11.08 -23.80
N PRO A 89 6.96 9.86 -23.37
CA PRO A 89 6.11 8.97 -24.15
C PRO A 89 4.65 9.42 -24.24
N HIS A 90 4.27 10.50 -23.55
CA HIS A 90 2.89 10.88 -23.30
C HIS A 90 2.43 12.12 -24.09
N ILE A 91 3.24 12.66 -25.02
CA ILE A 91 2.77 13.68 -25.97
C ILE A 91 3.01 13.18 -27.40
N PRO A 92 1.96 13.01 -28.23
CA PRO A 92 2.12 12.61 -29.61
C PRO A 92 2.98 13.62 -30.40
N ALA A 93 3.85 13.12 -31.28
CA ALA A 93 4.75 13.95 -32.10
C ALA A 93 4.00 15.02 -32.91
N GLU A 94 2.82 14.68 -33.42
CA GLU A 94 1.95 15.62 -34.14
C GLU A 94 1.52 16.81 -33.27
N ARG A 95 1.25 16.60 -31.97
CA ARG A 95 0.91 17.69 -31.04
C ARG A 95 2.12 18.57 -30.75
N LEU A 96 3.29 17.97 -30.54
CA LEU A 96 4.54 18.74 -30.36
C LEU A 96 4.83 19.64 -31.57
N GLU A 97 4.56 19.15 -32.78
CA GLU A 97 4.71 19.95 -34.00
C GLU A 97 3.73 21.15 -34.02
N ARG A 98 2.47 20.94 -33.60
CA ARG A 98 1.49 22.04 -33.50
C ARG A 98 1.92 23.09 -32.47
N TYR A 99 2.39 22.68 -31.29
CA TYR A 99 2.87 23.61 -30.27
C TYR A 99 4.10 24.39 -30.76
N LEU A 100 5.01 23.74 -31.48
CA LEU A 100 6.17 24.39 -32.08
C LEU A 100 5.76 25.43 -33.13
N ARG A 101 4.82 25.09 -34.02
CA ARG A 101 4.26 26.02 -35.00
C ARG A 101 3.60 27.22 -34.31
N ARG A 102 2.82 26.97 -33.25
CA ARG A 102 2.18 28.04 -32.47
C ARG A 102 3.20 28.95 -31.78
N ALA A 103 4.25 28.39 -31.18
CA ALA A 103 5.33 29.16 -30.58
C ALA A 103 6.02 30.08 -31.61
N LEU A 104 6.26 29.59 -32.83
CA LEU A 104 6.83 30.39 -33.91
C LEU A 104 5.91 31.52 -34.37
N ASP A 105 4.61 31.23 -34.50
CA ASP A 105 3.63 32.24 -34.89
C ASP A 105 3.53 33.35 -33.83
N LEU A 106 3.59 33.02 -32.53
CA LEU A 106 3.63 34.00 -31.43
C LEU A 106 4.91 34.84 -31.46
N LEU A 107 6.06 34.18 -31.55
CA LEU A 107 7.37 34.82 -31.53
C LEU A 107 7.58 35.73 -32.75
N THR A 108 7.07 35.36 -33.93
CA THR A 108 7.15 36.20 -35.14
C THR A 108 6.10 37.32 -35.19
N GLY A 109 4.92 37.11 -34.60
CA GLY A 109 3.84 38.09 -34.59
C GLY A 109 4.00 39.20 -33.53
N ALA A 110 4.60 38.87 -32.38
CA ALA A 110 4.76 39.81 -31.25
C ALA A 110 6.09 39.57 -30.51
N PRO A 111 7.25 39.83 -31.14
CA PRO A 111 8.57 39.47 -30.59
C PRO A 111 8.94 40.22 -29.30
N ASP A 112 8.35 41.39 -29.06
CA ASP A 112 8.58 42.21 -27.87
C ASP A 112 7.58 41.89 -26.73
N ALA A 113 6.66 40.94 -26.94
CA ALA A 113 5.77 40.48 -25.88
C ALA A 113 6.50 39.50 -24.94
N PRO A 114 6.11 39.44 -23.65
CA PRO A 114 6.62 38.42 -22.73
C PRO A 114 6.31 37.02 -23.25
N HIS A 115 7.26 36.10 -23.13
CA HIS A 115 7.12 34.73 -23.63
C HIS A 115 6.42 33.81 -22.62
N THR A 116 5.41 34.31 -21.90
CA THR A 116 4.67 33.65 -20.81
C THR A 116 4.26 32.19 -21.10
N ARG A 117 3.95 31.41 -20.06
CA ARG A 117 3.51 29.99 -20.21
C ARG A 117 2.25 29.80 -21.09
N HIS A 118 1.45 30.85 -21.26
CA HIS A 118 0.21 30.81 -22.03
C HIS A 118 0.42 30.99 -23.55
N GLY A 119 -0.58 30.56 -24.33
CA GLY A 119 -0.67 30.81 -25.77
C GLY A 119 -0.20 29.68 -26.68
N LEU A 120 0.37 28.60 -26.13
CA LEU A 120 0.74 27.41 -26.92
C LEU A 120 -0.47 26.60 -27.40
N LEU A 121 -1.60 26.70 -26.71
CA LEU A 121 -2.86 26.13 -27.17
C LEU A 121 -3.48 27.04 -28.23
N SER A 122 -3.91 26.44 -29.34
CA SER A 122 -4.86 27.08 -30.26
C SER A 122 -6.26 27.12 -29.65
N GLU A 123 -7.16 27.95 -30.18
CA GLU A 123 -8.57 28.03 -29.75
C GLU A 123 -9.25 26.65 -29.78
N ALA A 124 -9.01 25.87 -30.84
CA ALA A 124 -9.53 24.51 -30.95
C ALA A 124 -8.97 23.55 -29.89
N GLU A 125 -7.70 23.69 -29.49
CA GLU A 125 -7.10 22.88 -28.43
C GLU A 125 -7.53 23.33 -27.04
N THR A 126 -7.83 24.63 -26.87
CA THR A 126 -8.48 25.16 -25.67
C THR A 126 -9.88 24.56 -25.53
N ASP A 127 -10.69 24.59 -26.58
CA ASP A 127 -12.03 23.97 -26.59
C ASP A 127 -11.98 22.47 -26.32
N GLU A 128 -11.00 21.77 -26.89
CA GLU A 128 -10.75 20.35 -26.63
C GLU A 128 -10.41 20.11 -25.14
N ALA A 129 -9.53 20.91 -24.56
CA ALA A 129 -9.15 20.80 -23.15
C ALA A 129 -10.30 21.12 -22.19
N VAL A 130 -11.12 22.13 -22.51
CA VAL A 130 -12.34 22.45 -21.76
C VAL A 130 -13.34 21.30 -21.84
N ALA A 131 -13.57 20.75 -23.03
CA ALA A 131 -14.47 19.62 -23.24
C ALA A 131 -13.99 18.36 -22.50
N ALA A 132 -12.70 18.03 -22.58
CA ALA A 132 -12.11 16.88 -21.90
C ALA A 132 -12.13 17.02 -20.37
N GLY A 133 -12.10 18.25 -19.86
CA GLY A 133 -12.25 18.54 -18.43
C GLY A 133 -13.69 18.65 -17.95
N SER A 134 -14.69 18.62 -18.84
CA SER A 134 -16.08 18.84 -18.47
C SER A 134 -16.83 17.53 -18.28
N GLY A 135 -17.44 17.35 -17.11
CA GLY A 135 -18.36 16.26 -16.86
C GLY A 135 -19.70 16.45 -17.59
N PRO A 136 -20.54 15.40 -17.65
CA PRO A 136 -21.82 15.47 -18.35
C PRO A 136 -22.75 16.50 -17.71
N VAL A 137 -23.38 17.33 -18.55
CA VAL A 137 -24.40 18.28 -18.08
C VAL A 137 -25.71 17.52 -17.81
N ARG A 138 -26.23 17.66 -16.60
CA ARG A 138 -27.44 16.99 -16.12
C ARG A 138 -28.28 17.98 -15.31
N PRO A 139 -29.58 18.16 -15.62
CA PRO A 139 -30.41 19.06 -14.83
C PRO A 139 -30.51 18.55 -13.38
N LEU A 140 -30.46 19.48 -12.43
CA LEU A 140 -30.84 19.21 -11.05
C LEU A 140 -32.36 19.38 -10.90
N PRO A 141 -33.02 18.56 -10.07
CA PRO A 141 -34.42 18.80 -9.74
C PRO A 141 -34.52 20.11 -8.97
N GLY A 142 -35.64 20.83 -9.12
CA GLY A 142 -35.94 22.04 -8.33
C GLY A 142 -36.30 21.74 -6.86
N ARG A 143 -35.72 20.69 -6.28
CA ARG A 143 -36.00 20.14 -4.96
C ARG A 143 -34.71 19.71 -4.29
N ARG A 144 -34.66 19.83 -2.96
CA ARG A 144 -33.52 19.45 -2.13
C ARG A 144 -33.61 17.99 -1.71
N PHE A 145 -32.49 17.49 -1.18
CA PHE A 145 -32.37 16.11 -0.71
C PHE A 145 -33.52 15.69 0.24
N HIS A 146 -33.83 16.49 1.26
CA HIS A 146 -34.86 16.15 2.25
C HIS A 146 -36.26 16.06 1.63
N GLU A 147 -36.59 16.91 0.65
CA GLU A 147 -37.87 16.84 -0.07
C GLU A 147 -37.98 15.56 -0.92
N LEU A 148 -36.87 15.14 -1.53
CA LEU A 148 -36.79 13.87 -2.26
C LEU A 148 -36.93 12.67 -1.32
N PHE A 149 -36.35 12.75 -0.12
CA PHE A 149 -36.55 11.77 0.94
C PHE A 149 -38.02 11.70 1.40
N GLU A 150 -38.68 12.83 1.66
CA GLU A 150 -40.11 12.89 2.02
C GLU A 150 -41.02 12.25 0.96
N GLU A 151 -40.66 12.39 -0.32
CA GLU A 151 -41.34 11.67 -1.39
C GLU A 151 -41.23 10.16 -1.26
N ARG A 152 -40.04 9.68 -0.89
CA ARG A 152 -39.79 8.25 -0.66
C ARG A 152 -40.54 7.76 0.56
N VAL A 153 -40.56 8.53 1.65
CA VAL A 153 -41.37 8.24 2.84
C VAL A 153 -42.84 8.06 2.47
N ARG A 154 -43.41 8.95 1.63
CA ARG A 154 -44.80 8.83 1.18
C ARG A 154 -45.08 7.60 0.32
N ARG A 155 -44.09 7.12 -0.45
CA ARG A 155 -44.24 5.95 -1.34
C ARG A 155 -43.97 4.62 -0.63
N HIS A 156 -42.98 4.59 0.26
CA HIS A 156 -42.47 3.38 0.91
C HIS A 156 -42.22 3.62 2.42
N PRO A 157 -43.26 3.97 3.20
CA PRO A 157 -43.07 4.40 4.58
C PRO A 157 -42.51 3.30 5.48
N ASP A 158 -42.88 2.04 5.20
CA ASP A 158 -42.53 0.89 6.05
C ASP A 158 -41.27 0.15 5.54
N ALA A 159 -40.61 0.68 4.50
CA ALA A 159 -39.30 0.19 4.07
C ALA A 159 -38.24 0.54 5.11
N VAL A 160 -37.17 -0.25 5.20
CA VAL A 160 -36.04 0.00 6.11
C VAL A 160 -35.18 1.13 5.54
N ALA A 161 -34.98 2.20 6.31
CA ALA A 161 -34.11 3.32 5.94
C ALA A 161 -32.70 3.14 6.50
N VAL A 162 -32.57 2.67 7.74
CA VAL A 162 -31.28 2.56 8.42
C VAL A 162 -31.23 1.33 9.31
N VAL A 163 -30.04 0.73 9.38
CA VAL A 163 -29.71 -0.45 10.16
C VAL A 163 -28.54 -0.13 11.08
N HIS A 164 -28.67 -0.46 12.36
CA HIS A 164 -27.61 -0.30 13.35
C HIS A 164 -27.64 -1.48 14.34
N GLY A 165 -26.60 -2.31 14.31
CA GLY A 165 -26.57 -3.57 15.05
C GLY A 165 -27.79 -4.45 14.71
N PRO A 166 -28.52 -5.01 15.70
CA PRO A 166 -29.74 -5.78 15.44
C PRO A 166 -30.97 -4.89 15.16
N ALA A 167 -30.88 -3.58 15.34
CA ALA A 167 -32.00 -2.67 15.20
C ALA A 167 -32.13 -2.17 13.75
N THR A 168 -33.39 -2.02 13.32
CA THR A 168 -33.74 -1.40 12.03
C THR A 168 -34.76 -0.30 12.27
N ARG A 169 -34.70 0.76 11.47
CA ARG A 169 -35.68 1.85 11.50
C ARG A 169 -36.19 2.10 10.09
N THR A 170 -37.49 2.32 10.00
CA THR A 170 -38.19 2.56 8.74
C THR A 170 -38.06 4.00 8.27
N TYR A 171 -38.37 4.24 6.99
CA TYR A 171 -38.47 5.59 6.43
C TYR A 171 -39.43 6.48 7.23
N ARG A 172 -40.59 5.93 7.60
CA ARG A 172 -41.59 6.63 8.43
C ARG A 172 -41.00 7.03 9.77
N GLU A 173 -40.44 6.09 10.52
CA GLU A 173 -39.92 6.35 11.87
C GLU A 173 -38.82 7.41 11.85
N ILE A 174 -37.85 7.29 10.94
CA ILE A 174 -36.78 8.28 10.79
C ILE A 174 -37.33 9.65 10.38
N ASN A 175 -38.30 9.71 9.48
CA ASN A 175 -38.91 10.97 9.07
C ASN A 175 -39.69 11.62 10.22
N GLU A 176 -40.44 10.85 11.01
CA GLU A 176 -41.17 11.35 12.18
C GLU A 176 -40.22 11.92 13.23
N ASP A 177 -39.10 11.24 13.52
CA ASP A 177 -38.07 11.73 14.44
C ASP A 177 -37.40 13.01 13.92
N ALA A 178 -37.00 13.02 12.64
CA ALA A 178 -36.42 14.19 12.00
C ALA A 178 -37.38 15.39 12.02
N ASN A 179 -38.68 15.15 11.80
CA ASN A 179 -39.71 16.19 11.83
C ASN A 179 -39.88 16.78 13.23
N LYS A 180 -39.87 15.97 14.29
CA LYS A 180 -39.93 16.49 15.67
C LYS A 180 -38.75 17.41 15.97
N ILE A 181 -37.54 17.01 15.60
CA ILE A 181 -36.33 17.82 15.79
C ILE A 181 -36.40 19.10 14.97
N ALA A 182 -36.80 19.02 13.69
CA ALA A 182 -36.90 20.19 12.81
C ALA A 182 -37.92 21.21 13.32
N TRP A 183 -39.09 20.75 13.80
CA TRP A 183 -40.08 21.61 14.44
C TRP A 183 -39.58 22.24 15.72
N ALA A 184 -38.80 21.51 16.52
CA ALA A 184 -38.24 22.03 17.74
C ALA A 184 -37.18 23.12 17.44
N LEU A 185 -36.27 22.90 16.48
CA LEU A 185 -35.33 23.91 15.98
C LEU A 185 -36.06 25.16 15.46
N HIS A 186 -37.08 24.97 14.61
CA HIS A 186 -37.85 26.07 14.05
C HIS A 186 -38.57 26.89 15.13
N ARG A 187 -39.18 26.23 16.12
CA ARG A 187 -39.86 26.90 17.24
C ARG A 187 -38.91 27.65 18.16
N GLN A 188 -37.67 27.21 18.29
CA GLN A 188 -36.66 27.90 19.07
C GLN A 188 -36.04 29.08 18.29
N GLY A 189 -36.28 29.18 16.98
CA GLY A 189 -35.93 30.34 16.17
C GLY A 189 -34.74 30.14 15.24
N LEU A 190 -34.45 28.90 14.82
CA LEU A 190 -33.47 28.64 13.76
C LEU A 190 -33.85 29.41 12.49
N HIS A 191 -32.92 30.22 11.98
CA HIS A 191 -33.05 30.91 10.70
C HIS A 191 -32.43 30.09 9.55
N PRO A 192 -32.83 30.32 8.29
CA PRO A 192 -32.19 29.68 7.15
C PRO A 192 -30.68 29.94 7.13
N GLU A 193 -29.90 28.90 6.81
CA GLU A 193 -28.43 28.85 6.82
C GLU A 193 -27.76 28.95 8.21
N ASP A 194 -28.51 29.09 9.31
CA ASP A 194 -27.91 29.00 10.64
C ASP A 194 -27.18 27.67 10.79
N VAL A 195 -25.95 27.72 11.32
CA VAL A 195 -25.14 26.53 11.55
C VAL A 195 -25.70 25.76 12.74
N VAL A 196 -25.94 24.46 12.51
CA VAL A 196 -26.36 23.50 13.53
C VAL A 196 -25.28 22.44 13.66
N ALA A 197 -24.57 22.47 14.79
CA ALA A 197 -23.63 21.42 15.13
C ALA A 197 -24.39 20.15 15.53
N VAL A 198 -23.95 19.00 15.03
CA VAL A 198 -24.47 17.69 15.43
C VAL A 198 -23.32 16.91 16.05
N VAL A 199 -23.52 16.50 17.30
CA VAL A 199 -22.53 15.82 18.14
C VAL A 199 -23.18 14.56 18.70
N THR A 200 -23.30 13.55 17.86
CA THR A 200 -23.99 12.29 18.19
C THR A 200 -23.12 11.09 17.88
N GLU A 201 -23.36 9.99 18.57
CA GLU A 201 -22.88 8.67 18.19
C GLU A 201 -23.51 8.19 16.87
N ARG A 202 -22.91 7.19 16.22
CA ARG A 202 -23.38 6.63 14.94
C ARG A 202 -24.61 5.75 15.09
N THR A 203 -25.71 6.35 15.51
CA THR A 203 -27.01 5.68 15.72
C THR A 203 -28.05 6.19 14.71
N PRO A 204 -29.23 5.57 14.62
CA PRO A 204 -30.33 6.11 13.80
C PRO A 204 -30.73 7.55 14.15
N HIS A 205 -30.43 8.03 15.36
CA HIS A 205 -30.66 9.41 15.76
C HIS A 205 -29.75 10.40 15.01
N TRP A 206 -28.54 9.99 14.63
CA TRP A 206 -27.67 10.81 13.79
C TRP A 206 -28.31 11.10 12.43
N LEU A 207 -28.85 10.07 11.77
CA LEU A 207 -29.59 10.25 10.52
C LEU A 207 -30.80 11.18 10.69
N ALA A 208 -31.56 11.00 11.78
CA ALA A 208 -32.70 11.86 12.08
C ALA A 208 -32.28 13.33 12.32
N ALA A 209 -31.18 13.56 13.03
CA ALA A 209 -30.62 14.89 13.28
C ALA A 209 -30.16 15.56 11.97
N VAL A 210 -29.43 14.86 11.11
CA VAL A 210 -29.00 15.37 9.79
C VAL A 210 -30.21 15.77 8.94
N LEU A 211 -31.21 14.89 8.84
CA LEU A 211 -32.45 15.18 8.12
C LEU A 211 -33.20 16.37 8.71
N ALA A 212 -33.22 16.49 10.04
CA ALA A 212 -33.88 17.59 10.73
C ALA A 212 -33.24 18.94 10.41
N VAL A 213 -31.91 19.02 10.37
CA VAL A 213 -31.18 20.25 9.99
C VAL A 213 -31.57 20.67 8.58
N PHE A 214 -31.55 19.75 7.61
CA PHE A 214 -31.96 20.04 6.24
C PHE A 214 -33.44 20.46 6.13
N LYS A 215 -34.34 19.78 6.87
CA LYS A 215 -35.78 20.11 6.90
C LYS A 215 -36.07 21.46 7.58
N ALA A 216 -35.20 21.89 8.49
CA ALA A 216 -35.31 23.17 9.17
C ALA A 216 -34.64 24.32 8.39
N GLY A 217 -33.94 24.01 7.29
CA GLY A 217 -33.21 24.98 6.47
C GLY A 217 -31.86 25.43 7.07
N GLY A 218 -31.34 24.69 8.06
CA GLY A 218 -30.05 24.97 8.67
C GLY A 218 -28.87 24.37 7.90
N CYS A 219 -27.67 24.80 8.26
CA CYS A 219 -26.40 24.28 7.74
C CYS A 219 -25.82 23.24 8.70
N TYR A 220 -25.64 22.01 8.22
CA TYR A 220 -25.12 20.89 9.01
C TYR A 220 -23.62 21.04 9.30
N LEU A 221 -23.24 21.03 10.58
CA LEU A 221 -21.84 20.97 11.05
C LEU A 221 -21.61 19.66 11.86
N PRO A 222 -20.95 18.64 11.31
CA PRO A 222 -20.58 17.46 12.06
C PRO A 222 -19.42 17.71 13.01
N LEU A 223 -19.54 17.26 14.26
CA LEU A 223 -18.43 17.14 15.19
C LEU A 223 -18.44 15.75 15.82
N GLU A 224 -17.28 15.14 15.98
CA GLU A 224 -17.21 13.85 16.67
C GLU A 224 -17.45 14.05 18.18
N PRO A 225 -18.25 13.18 18.82
CA PRO A 225 -18.45 13.23 20.27
C PRO A 225 -17.15 13.01 21.05
N GLY A 226 -16.18 12.31 20.45
CA GLY A 226 -14.85 12.08 21.01
C GLY A 226 -13.84 13.21 20.79
N PHE A 227 -14.20 14.34 20.16
CA PHE A 227 -13.27 15.46 20.03
C PHE A 227 -12.99 16.14 21.38
N PRO A 228 -11.76 16.64 21.61
CA PRO A 228 -11.46 17.43 22.81
C PRO A 228 -12.35 18.67 22.91
N ALA A 229 -12.75 19.02 24.15
CA ALA A 229 -13.62 20.16 24.43
C ALA A 229 -13.14 21.47 23.79
N GLY A 230 -11.84 21.76 23.89
CA GLY A 230 -11.23 22.95 23.29
C GLY A 230 -11.40 23.00 21.76
N ARG A 231 -11.39 21.85 21.07
CA ARG A 231 -11.60 21.79 19.63
C ARG A 231 -13.07 21.97 19.25
N ILE A 232 -13.99 21.34 20.00
CA ILE A 232 -15.43 21.57 19.84
C ILE A 232 -15.73 23.06 20.01
N ALA A 233 -15.26 23.68 21.09
CA ALA A 233 -15.45 25.09 21.38
C ALA A 233 -14.89 26.01 20.28
N LYS A 234 -13.70 25.72 19.76
CA LYS A 234 -13.11 26.46 18.62
C LYS A 234 -13.95 26.33 17.36
N ALA A 235 -14.41 25.13 17.02
CA ALA A 235 -15.25 24.89 15.85
C ALA A 235 -16.58 25.66 15.96
N LEU A 236 -17.26 25.57 17.11
CA LEU A 236 -18.50 26.30 17.38
C LEU A 236 -18.29 27.82 17.26
N THR A 237 -17.21 28.35 17.86
CA THR A 237 -16.88 29.78 17.80
C THR A 237 -16.61 30.23 16.37
N ARG A 238 -15.79 29.48 15.63
CA ARG A 238 -15.37 29.84 14.27
C ARG A 238 -16.54 29.82 13.30
N ALA A 239 -17.46 28.88 13.48
CA ALA A 239 -18.69 28.76 12.70
C ALA A 239 -19.82 29.69 13.17
N GLU A 240 -19.61 30.45 14.25
CA GLU A 240 -20.66 31.24 14.92
C GLU A 240 -21.92 30.40 15.22
N CYS A 241 -21.70 29.13 15.58
CA CYS A 241 -22.74 28.14 15.77
C CYS A 241 -23.52 28.38 17.06
N ARG A 242 -24.84 28.55 16.93
CA ARG A 242 -25.76 28.77 18.06
C ARG A 242 -26.62 27.57 18.42
N TRP A 243 -26.61 26.54 17.60
CA TRP A 243 -27.49 25.38 17.74
C TRP A 243 -26.66 24.11 17.81
N VAL A 244 -26.91 23.28 18.83
CA VAL A 244 -26.23 21.99 18.99
C VAL A 244 -27.28 20.90 19.19
N LEU A 245 -27.31 19.92 18.29
CA LEU A 245 -28.02 18.66 18.48
C LEU A 245 -27.02 17.63 19.01
N ALA A 246 -27.29 17.04 20.17
CA ALA A 246 -26.37 16.09 20.78
C ALA A 246 -27.10 14.93 21.47
N ASP A 247 -26.36 13.87 21.74
CA ASP A 247 -26.78 12.85 22.69
C ASP A 247 -26.78 13.40 24.14
N PRO A 248 -27.49 12.75 25.09
CA PRO A 248 -27.60 13.21 26.48
C PRO A 248 -26.26 13.38 27.19
N ASP A 249 -25.35 12.43 27.02
CA ASP A 249 -24.11 12.33 27.80
C ASP A 249 -22.89 12.46 26.88
N VAL A 250 -22.44 13.70 26.64
CA VAL A 250 -21.24 14.00 25.85
C VAL A 250 -20.33 14.94 26.66
N PRO A 251 -19.52 14.41 27.60
CA PRO A 251 -18.73 15.25 28.52
C PRO A 251 -17.80 16.29 27.85
N PRO A 252 -17.10 15.98 26.74
CA PRO A 252 -16.30 16.99 26.06
C PRO A 252 -17.13 18.15 25.51
N LEU A 253 -18.38 17.90 25.11
CA LEU A 253 -19.30 18.95 24.69
C LEU A 253 -19.78 19.78 25.88
N ASP A 254 -20.11 19.14 27.01
CA ASP A 254 -20.49 19.86 28.24
C ASP A 254 -19.40 20.86 28.65
N GLU A 255 -18.14 20.43 28.65
CA GLU A 255 -16.99 21.29 28.94
C GLU A 255 -16.82 22.39 27.87
N ALA A 256 -17.01 22.06 26.59
CA ALA A 256 -16.90 23.04 25.50
C ALA A 256 -17.95 24.16 25.57
N LEU A 257 -19.11 23.85 26.16
CA LEU A 257 -20.24 24.75 26.34
C LEU A 257 -20.21 25.50 27.69
N ASP A 258 -19.29 25.17 28.60
CA ASP A 258 -19.18 25.87 29.89
C ASP A 258 -18.93 27.38 29.66
N GLY A 259 -19.81 28.21 30.22
CA GLY A 259 -19.81 29.66 30.02
C GLY A 259 -20.29 30.17 28.65
N ARG A 260 -20.93 29.34 27.82
CA ARG A 260 -21.52 29.69 26.51
C ARG A 260 -23.05 29.63 26.52
N ASP A 261 -23.67 30.48 27.33
CA ASP A 261 -25.13 30.53 27.49
C ASP A 261 -25.89 30.88 26.19
N GLU A 262 -25.19 31.41 25.18
CA GLU A 262 -25.74 31.73 23.86
C GLU A 262 -25.95 30.51 22.95
N VAL A 263 -25.39 29.35 23.29
CA VAL A 263 -25.50 28.13 22.49
C VAL A 263 -26.67 27.28 23.00
N HIS A 264 -27.67 27.07 22.13
CA HIS A 264 -28.83 26.24 22.40
C HIS A 264 -28.51 24.77 22.13
N ARG A 265 -28.27 24.00 23.19
CA ARG A 265 -28.17 22.53 23.11
C ARG A 265 -29.54 21.89 23.20
N MET A 266 -29.79 20.92 22.33
CA MET A 266 -30.97 20.06 22.32
C MET A 266 -30.54 18.60 22.35
N ASP A 267 -31.13 17.84 23.25
CA ASP A 267 -30.97 16.39 23.31
C ASP A 267 -31.83 15.71 22.24
N VAL A 268 -31.19 14.99 21.32
CA VAL A 268 -31.87 14.31 20.22
C VAL A 268 -32.81 13.20 20.73
N CYS A 269 -32.40 12.44 21.75
CA CYS A 269 -33.20 11.37 22.35
C CYS A 269 -34.43 11.94 23.08
N GLU A 270 -34.27 13.03 23.82
CA GLU A 270 -35.38 13.69 24.52
C GLU A 270 -36.43 14.20 23.52
N VAL A 271 -35.98 14.92 22.49
CA VAL A 271 -36.88 15.53 21.49
C VAL A 271 -37.61 14.46 20.66
N THR A 272 -36.93 13.38 20.31
CA THR A 272 -37.55 12.27 19.56
C THR A 272 -38.48 11.41 20.44
N GLY A 273 -38.17 11.28 21.73
CA GLY A 273 -39.03 10.63 22.73
C GLY A 273 -40.27 11.42 23.13
N ALA A 274 -40.24 12.75 22.99
CA ALA A 274 -41.36 13.62 23.34
C ALA A 274 -42.54 13.55 22.35
N ASP A 275 -43.72 13.96 22.84
CA ASP A 275 -44.86 14.25 21.98
C ASP A 275 -44.61 15.55 21.20
N GLY A 276 -44.69 15.47 19.87
CA GLY A 276 -44.42 16.59 18.98
C GLY A 276 -44.99 16.37 17.58
N PRO A 277 -45.01 17.42 16.73
CA PRO A 277 -45.52 17.29 15.37
C PRO A 277 -44.62 16.34 14.55
N ARG A 278 -45.26 15.37 13.89
CA ARG A 278 -44.58 14.32 13.12
C ARG A 278 -44.64 14.52 11.60
N HIS A 279 -45.37 15.54 11.16
CA HIS A 279 -45.52 15.87 9.74
C HIS A 279 -44.38 16.78 9.27
N ASP A 280 -44.08 16.72 7.97
CA ASP A 280 -43.00 17.47 7.35
C ASP A 280 -43.20 18.99 7.54
N PRO A 281 -42.18 19.75 7.98
CA PRO A 281 -42.30 21.20 8.20
C PRO A 281 -42.62 22.01 6.94
N GLY A 282 -42.16 21.54 5.77
CA GLY A 282 -42.35 22.25 4.50
C GLY A 282 -41.66 23.62 4.42
N ILE A 283 -40.56 23.80 5.16
CA ILE A 283 -39.75 25.03 5.14
C ILE A 283 -39.05 25.10 3.77
N PRO A 284 -39.24 26.19 2.99
CA PRO A 284 -38.60 26.31 1.67
C PRO A 284 -37.08 26.43 1.79
N VAL A 285 -36.35 25.61 1.03
CA VAL A 285 -34.88 25.62 0.97
C VAL A 285 -34.40 25.76 -0.48
N ALA A 286 -33.59 26.79 -0.74
CA ALA A 286 -33.05 27.08 -2.07
C ALA A 286 -31.81 26.23 -2.39
N GLY A 287 -31.43 26.14 -3.66
CA GLY A 287 -30.29 25.31 -4.11
C GLY A 287 -28.93 25.90 -3.78
N ASP A 288 -28.85 27.22 -3.76
CA ASP A 288 -27.67 28.01 -3.39
C ASP A 288 -27.55 28.22 -1.88
N GLN A 289 -28.51 27.72 -1.08
CA GLN A 289 -28.40 27.74 0.38
C GLN A 289 -27.37 26.74 0.88
N LEU A 290 -26.71 27.09 1.99
CA LEU A 290 -25.76 26.20 2.67
C LEU A 290 -26.44 24.91 3.13
N ALA A 291 -25.92 23.77 2.68
CA ALA A 291 -26.31 22.46 3.16
C ALA A 291 -25.47 22.06 4.37
N TYR A 292 -24.15 22.19 4.25
CA TYR A 292 -23.24 21.75 5.29
C TYR A 292 -21.92 22.52 5.27
N LEU A 293 -21.22 22.38 6.38
CA LEU A 293 -19.93 22.98 6.69
C LEU A 293 -19.04 21.87 7.27
N TYR A 294 -17.88 21.65 6.67
CA TYR A 294 -16.87 20.71 7.18
C TYR A 294 -15.57 21.46 7.49
N PHE A 295 -15.04 21.26 8.70
CA PHE A 295 -13.72 21.77 9.05
C PHE A 295 -12.63 20.88 8.47
N THR A 296 -11.71 21.48 7.72
CA THR A 296 -10.48 20.87 7.26
C THR A 296 -9.28 21.50 7.97
N SER A 297 -8.16 20.80 8.01
CA SER A 297 -6.91 21.35 8.55
C SER A 297 -6.46 22.56 7.73
N GLY A 298 -5.91 23.58 8.39
CA GLY A 298 -5.46 24.82 7.75
C GLY A 298 -3.94 25.00 7.78
N SER A 299 -3.36 25.53 6.70
CA SER A 299 -1.91 25.73 6.55
C SER A 299 -1.30 26.74 7.54
N THR A 300 -2.12 27.48 8.30
CA THR A 300 -1.70 28.55 9.22
C THR A 300 -2.00 28.24 10.69
N GLY A 301 -2.10 26.98 11.11
CA GLY A 301 -2.38 26.71 12.53
C GLY A 301 -3.84 26.45 12.91
N GLU A 302 -4.79 26.90 12.08
CA GLU A 302 -6.20 27.00 12.45
C GLU A 302 -7.11 26.36 11.38
N PRO A 303 -8.05 25.48 11.79
CA PRO A 303 -9.00 24.82 10.89
C PRO A 303 -9.78 25.80 10.02
N LYS A 304 -10.01 25.43 8.77
CA LYS A 304 -10.81 26.18 7.81
C LYS A 304 -12.10 25.42 7.49
N GLY A 305 -13.24 26.08 7.67
CA GLY A 305 -14.55 25.46 7.45
C GLY A 305 -15.03 25.68 6.03
N ALA A 306 -15.07 24.64 5.20
CA ALA A 306 -15.54 24.74 3.81
C ALA A 306 -17.09 24.76 3.76
N LEU A 307 -17.65 25.77 3.10
CA LEU A 307 -19.08 26.02 2.99
C LEU A 307 -19.65 25.41 1.70
N CYS A 308 -20.50 24.39 1.81
CA CYS A 308 -21.09 23.70 0.67
C CYS A 308 -22.60 23.94 0.56
N GLU A 309 -23.08 24.06 -0.68
CA GLU A 309 -24.47 24.42 -0.99
C GLU A 309 -25.28 23.17 -1.40
N HIS A 310 -26.61 23.25 -1.26
CA HIS A 310 -27.51 22.12 -1.53
C HIS A 310 -27.43 21.58 -2.97
N ASP A 311 -27.25 22.44 -3.99
CA ASP A 311 -27.12 22.01 -5.38
C ASP A 311 -25.83 21.21 -5.62
N GLY A 312 -24.71 21.65 -5.03
CA GLY A 312 -23.43 20.93 -5.10
C GLY A 312 -23.53 19.56 -4.44
N PHE A 313 -24.10 19.51 -3.23
CA PHE A 313 -24.37 18.27 -2.50
C PHE A 313 -25.25 17.30 -3.30
N LEU A 314 -26.40 17.78 -3.80
CA LEU A 314 -27.33 16.93 -4.53
C LEU A 314 -26.73 16.44 -5.85
N ASN A 315 -25.94 17.27 -6.52
CA ASN A 315 -25.19 16.86 -7.69
C ASN A 315 -24.21 15.71 -7.38
N HIS A 316 -23.48 15.82 -6.26
CA HIS A 316 -22.58 14.78 -5.79
C HIS A 316 -23.32 13.47 -5.49
N LEU A 317 -24.47 13.52 -4.80
CA LEU A 317 -25.29 12.32 -4.55
C LEU A 317 -25.70 11.61 -5.85
N PHE A 318 -26.12 12.38 -6.87
CA PHE A 318 -26.45 11.78 -8.16
C PHE A 318 -25.24 11.23 -8.90
N ALA A 319 -24.08 11.89 -8.82
CA ALA A 319 -22.84 11.35 -9.37
C ALA A 319 -22.49 10.00 -8.73
N LYS A 320 -22.57 9.89 -7.40
CA LYS A 320 -22.37 8.63 -6.67
C LYS A 320 -23.35 7.55 -7.11
N ILE A 321 -24.63 7.88 -7.18
CA ILE A 321 -25.68 6.94 -7.59
C ILE A 321 -25.43 6.43 -9.02
N GLU A 322 -25.13 7.33 -9.97
CA GLU A 322 -24.92 7.00 -11.37
C GLU A 322 -23.64 6.17 -11.56
N ASP A 323 -22.51 6.65 -11.02
CA ASP A 323 -21.18 6.10 -11.34
C ASP A 323 -20.85 4.83 -10.52
N LEU A 324 -21.36 4.72 -9.29
CA LEU A 324 -21.28 3.47 -8.52
C LEU A 324 -22.40 2.49 -8.91
N GLY A 325 -23.36 2.94 -9.72
CA GLY A 325 -24.49 2.14 -10.15
C GLY A 325 -25.40 1.73 -8.99
N VAL A 326 -25.63 2.59 -8.00
CA VAL A 326 -26.52 2.31 -6.87
C VAL A 326 -27.95 2.06 -7.39
N GLN A 327 -28.55 0.96 -6.99
CA GLN A 327 -29.86 0.49 -7.45
C GLN A 327 -30.95 0.72 -6.39
N GLU A 328 -32.20 0.64 -6.83
CA GLU A 328 -33.36 0.66 -5.95
C GLU A 328 -33.29 -0.50 -4.94
N GLY A 329 -33.46 -0.18 -3.66
CA GLY A 329 -33.40 -1.16 -2.57
C GLY A 329 -32.00 -1.56 -2.10
N ASP A 330 -30.92 -1.00 -2.67
CA ASP A 330 -29.56 -1.31 -2.22
C ASP A 330 -29.29 -0.87 -0.78
N THR A 331 -28.42 -1.62 -0.11
CA THR A 331 -27.81 -1.28 1.16
C THR A 331 -26.42 -0.70 0.92
N VAL A 332 -26.20 0.52 1.42
CA VAL A 332 -24.90 1.21 1.42
C VAL A 332 -24.31 1.14 2.82
N ALA A 333 -23.02 0.81 2.94
CA ALA A 333 -22.31 0.88 4.22
C ALA A 333 -21.82 2.30 4.52
N GLN A 334 -22.19 2.82 5.69
CA GLN A 334 -21.67 4.04 6.27
C GLN A 334 -20.48 3.67 7.17
N THR A 335 -19.28 3.98 6.70
CA THR A 335 -17.99 3.60 7.32
C THR A 335 -17.17 4.81 7.77
N ALA A 336 -17.33 5.95 7.09
CA ALA A 336 -16.50 7.13 7.34
C ALA A 336 -16.86 7.85 8.64
N PRO A 337 -15.90 8.48 9.33
CA PRO A 337 -16.19 9.39 10.44
C PRO A 337 -17.09 10.55 10.03
N GLN A 338 -17.98 10.97 10.94
CA GLN A 338 -19.01 11.97 10.65
C GLN A 338 -18.40 13.32 10.29
N CYS A 339 -17.20 13.61 10.81
CA CYS A 339 -16.42 14.80 10.52
C CYS A 339 -15.76 14.82 9.12
N PHE A 340 -15.99 13.80 8.28
CA PHE A 340 -15.64 13.79 6.87
C PHE A 340 -16.89 13.82 5.99
N ASP A 341 -16.81 14.58 4.90
CA ASP A 341 -17.83 14.71 3.85
C ASP A 341 -18.23 13.36 3.22
N ILE A 342 -17.29 12.42 3.10
CA ILE A 342 -17.54 11.03 2.70
C ILE A 342 -18.70 10.39 3.49
N SER A 343 -18.80 10.69 4.79
CA SER A 343 -19.83 10.09 5.65
C SER A 343 -21.24 10.46 5.22
N LEU A 344 -21.43 11.68 4.70
CA LEU A 344 -22.75 12.22 4.41
C LEU A 344 -23.38 11.52 3.20
N TRP A 345 -22.63 11.32 2.11
CA TRP A 345 -23.18 10.62 0.94
C TRP A 345 -23.47 9.15 1.28
N GLN A 346 -22.61 8.49 2.05
CA GLN A 346 -22.84 7.11 2.50
C GLN A 346 -24.10 7.02 3.35
N LEU A 347 -24.32 8.02 4.21
CA LEU A 347 -25.46 8.08 5.12
C LEU A 347 -26.79 8.23 4.38
N VAL A 348 -26.82 9.03 3.31
CA VAL A 348 -28.09 9.52 2.75
C VAL A 348 -28.40 9.11 1.31
N SER A 349 -27.41 8.72 0.51
CA SER A 349 -27.62 8.34 -0.90
C SER A 349 -28.61 7.20 -1.14
N PRO A 350 -28.62 6.08 -0.37
CA PRO A 350 -29.58 5.00 -0.63
C PRO A 350 -31.02 5.45 -0.37
N LEU A 351 -31.21 6.48 0.45
CA LEU A 351 -32.52 7.00 0.82
C LEU A 351 -33.27 7.63 -0.38
N LEU A 352 -32.54 8.07 -1.40
CA LEU A 352 -33.12 8.57 -2.65
C LEU A 352 -33.67 7.46 -3.54
N LEU A 353 -33.34 6.21 -3.26
CA LEU A 353 -33.64 5.03 -4.08
C LEU A 353 -34.46 3.98 -3.32
N GLY A 354 -35.04 4.31 -2.16
CA GLY A 354 -35.77 3.31 -1.36
C GLY A 354 -34.88 2.23 -0.77
N GLY A 355 -33.55 2.42 -0.78
CA GLY A 355 -32.56 1.55 -0.18
C GLY A 355 -32.39 1.81 1.32
N SER A 356 -31.35 1.22 1.90
CA SER A 356 -31.03 1.37 3.32
C SER A 356 -29.56 1.70 3.58
N THR A 357 -29.28 2.33 4.71
CA THR A 357 -27.93 2.61 5.18
C THR A 357 -27.57 1.67 6.34
N LEU A 358 -26.47 0.95 6.24
CA LEU A 358 -25.88 0.22 7.37
C LEU A 358 -24.89 1.12 8.09
N LEU A 359 -25.18 1.49 9.34
CA LEU A 359 -24.25 2.22 10.19
C LEU A 359 -23.19 1.26 10.74
N VAL A 360 -21.93 1.48 10.34
CA VAL A 360 -20.78 0.70 10.80
C VAL A 360 -20.02 1.51 11.85
N GLU A 361 -19.90 0.95 13.05
CA GLU A 361 -19.08 1.52 14.14
C GLU A 361 -17.62 1.64 13.69
N GLN A 362 -16.93 2.70 14.13
CA GLN A 362 -15.54 2.94 13.74
C GLN A 362 -14.64 1.77 14.13
N GLU A 363 -14.83 1.22 15.33
CA GLU A 363 -14.10 0.06 15.85
C GLU A 363 -14.35 -1.19 15.00
N ALA A 364 -15.54 -1.33 14.41
CA ALA A 364 -15.87 -2.44 13.55
C ALA A 364 -15.14 -2.34 12.20
N VAL A 365 -14.97 -1.14 11.62
CA VAL A 365 -14.18 -0.95 10.38
C VAL A 365 -12.73 -1.39 10.57
N LEU A 366 -12.19 -1.16 11.77
CA LEU A 366 -10.82 -1.53 12.15
C LEU A 366 -10.68 -3.02 12.50
N ASP A 367 -11.78 -3.75 12.64
CA ASP A 367 -11.84 -5.17 12.96
C ASP A 367 -12.40 -5.92 11.76
N VAL A 368 -11.50 -6.35 10.87
CA VAL A 368 -11.89 -6.85 9.54
C VAL A 368 -12.88 -8.01 9.61
N ARG A 369 -12.77 -8.93 10.57
CA ARG A 369 -13.73 -10.04 10.68
C ARG A 369 -15.12 -9.56 11.05
N ARG A 370 -15.24 -8.68 12.05
CA ARG A 370 -16.53 -8.08 12.42
C ARG A 370 -17.08 -7.23 11.28
N PHE A 371 -16.23 -6.50 10.57
CA PHE A 371 -16.62 -5.74 9.39
C PHE A 371 -17.21 -6.65 8.30
N LEU A 372 -16.51 -7.72 7.93
CA LEU A 372 -16.97 -8.70 6.94
C LEU A 372 -18.28 -9.36 7.36
N ASP A 373 -18.40 -9.78 8.63
CA ASP A 373 -19.61 -10.38 9.17
C ASP A 373 -20.81 -9.43 9.10
N LEU A 374 -20.62 -8.15 9.44
CA LEU A 374 -21.67 -7.13 9.34
C LEU A 374 -22.08 -6.91 7.88
N MET A 375 -21.10 -6.71 7.00
CA MET A 375 -21.32 -6.50 5.58
C MET A 375 -22.07 -7.67 4.93
N ALA A 376 -21.68 -8.92 5.23
CA ALA A 376 -22.33 -10.11 4.72
C ALA A 376 -23.74 -10.32 5.32
N ARG A 377 -23.89 -10.18 6.65
CA ARG A 377 -25.17 -10.35 7.34
C ARG A 377 -26.24 -9.38 6.83
N HIS A 378 -25.84 -8.14 6.57
CA HIS A 378 -26.73 -7.09 6.08
C HIS A 378 -26.74 -6.95 4.56
N ARG A 379 -26.09 -7.90 3.86
CA ARG A 379 -26.09 -8.03 2.40
C ARG A 379 -25.70 -6.70 1.73
N VAL A 380 -24.60 -6.09 2.12
CA VAL A 380 -24.19 -4.77 1.59
C VAL A 380 -23.80 -4.87 0.11
N GLN A 381 -24.37 -4.00 -0.73
CA GLN A 381 -24.06 -3.94 -2.17
C GLN A 381 -23.02 -2.86 -2.50
N VAL A 382 -22.96 -1.78 -1.73
CA VAL A 382 -22.12 -0.61 -2.04
C VAL A 382 -21.34 -0.22 -0.79
N ALA A 383 -20.03 -0.10 -0.92
CA ALA A 383 -19.17 0.39 0.15
C ALA A 383 -18.08 1.31 -0.41
N GLN A 384 -17.60 2.21 0.45
CA GLN A 384 -16.39 2.98 0.19
C GLN A 384 -15.47 2.92 1.40
N LEU A 385 -14.18 2.78 1.13
CA LEU A 385 -13.11 2.77 2.13
C LEU A 385 -11.99 3.73 1.71
N VAL A 386 -11.02 3.96 2.60
CA VAL A 386 -9.74 4.53 2.20
C VAL A 386 -8.80 3.39 1.76
N PRO A 387 -7.82 3.62 0.85
CA PRO A 387 -6.87 2.59 0.41
C PRO A 387 -6.22 1.80 1.56
N THR A 388 -5.84 2.48 2.65
CA THR A 388 -5.32 1.81 3.86
C THR A 388 -6.29 0.76 4.45
N TYR A 389 -7.58 1.07 4.53
CA TYR A 389 -8.59 0.12 5.05
C TYR A 389 -8.90 -0.98 4.04
N LEU A 390 -8.84 -0.68 2.74
CA LEU A 390 -8.95 -1.69 1.69
C LEU A 390 -7.79 -2.71 1.77
N GLU A 391 -6.58 -2.24 2.07
CA GLU A 391 -5.42 -3.11 2.24
C GLU A 391 -5.56 -4.06 3.43
N LEU A 392 -6.08 -3.55 4.55
CA LEU A 392 -6.45 -4.37 5.72
C LEU A 392 -7.49 -5.43 5.36
N LEU A 393 -8.56 -5.03 4.68
CA LEU A 393 -9.60 -5.93 4.23
C LEU A 393 -9.01 -7.08 3.40
N LEU A 394 -8.17 -6.75 2.41
CA LEU A 394 -7.56 -7.74 1.51
C LEU A 394 -6.52 -8.64 2.18
N ALA A 395 -5.91 -8.21 3.29
CA ALA A 395 -4.98 -9.06 4.05
C ALA A 395 -5.71 -10.18 4.82
N GLU A 396 -6.92 -9.89 5.30
CA GLU A 396 -7.68 -10.78 6.21
C GLU A 396 -8.88 -11.48 5.53
N THR A 397 -9.01 -11.35 4.21
CA THR A 397 -10.09 -11.99 3.43
C THR A 397 -9.54 -13.00 2.41
N PRO A 398 -8.99 -14.16 2.84
CA PRO A 398 -8.49 -15.18 1.93
C PRO A 398 -9.58 -15.76 1.03
N ASP A 399 -10.84 -15.73 1.49
CA ASP A 399 -12.02 -16.19 0.75
C ASP A 399 -12.54 -15.17 -0.29
N GLY A 400 -11.97 -13.95 -0.30
CA GLY A 400 -12.29 -12.86 -1.22
C GLY A 400 -13.79 -12.66 -1.45
N ARG A 401 -14.21 -12.80 -2.71
CA ARG A 401 -15.60 -12.69 -3.17
C ARG A 401 -16.58 -13.56 -2.39
N ALA A 402 -16.15 -14.73 -1.91
CA ALA A 402 -17.04 -15.61 -1.15
C ALA A 402 -17.40 -15.02 0.22
N ALA A 403 -16.56 -14.16 0.81
CA ALA A 403 -16.86 -13.48 2.06
C ALA A 403 -17.93 -12.39 1.90
N LEU A 404 -17.96 -11.69 0.75
CA LEU A 404 -18.93 -10.63 0.45
C LEU A 404 -19.65 -10.90 -0.89
N PRO A 405 -20.58 -11.88 -0.93
CA PRO A 405 -21.23 -12.29 -2.17
C PRO A 405 -22.18 -11.23 -2.75
N ASP A 406 -22.77 -10.38 -1.89
CA ASP A 406 -23.74 -9.36 -2.30
C ASP A 406 -23.09 -8.04 -2.71
N LEU A 407 -21.79 -7.84 -2.43
CA LEU A 407 -21.09 -6.62 -2.80
C LEU A 407 -21.11 -6.45 -4.33
N ARG A 408 -21.44 -5.27 -4.82
CA ARG A 408 -21.53 -4.98 -6.25
C ARG A 408 -20.52 -3.95 -6.71
N VAL A 409 -20.07 -3.08 -5.82
CA VAL A 409 -19.06 -2.06 -6.10
C VAL A 409 -18.31 -1.71 -4.82
N MET A 410 -17.00 -1.52 -4.95
CA MET A 410 -16.17 -0.92 -3.91
C MET A 410 -15.61 0.39 -4.44
N ALA A 411 -15.84 1.48 -3.73
CA ALA A 411 -15.19 2.74 -3.99
C ALA A 411 -14.01 2.95 -3.03
N VAL A 412 -13.03 3.73 -3.45
CA VAL A 412 -11.95 4.20 -2.59
C VAL A 412 -11.68 5.68 -2.80
N THR A 413 -11.35 6.39 -1.74
CA THR A 413 -10.99 7.82 -1.80
C THR A 413 -10.06 8.18 -0.64
N GLY A 414 -9.66 9.45 -0.55
CA GLY A 414 -8.89 9.97 0.57
C GLY A 414 -7.37 9.78 0.47
N GLU A 415 -6.86 8.77 -0.24
CA GLU A 415 -5.41 8.53 -0.44
C GLU A 415 -5.10 8.17 -1.90
N ALA A 416 -3.82 8.24 -2.27
CA ALA A 416 -3.38 7.78 -3.59
C ALA A 416 -3.55 6.25 -3.72
N LEU A 417 -4.30 5.80 -4.72
CA LEU A 417 -4.55 4.39 -4.94
C LEU A 417 -3.37 3.73 -5.68
N LYS A 418 -2.78 2.70 -5.07
CA LYS A 418 -1.66 1.94 -5.64
C LYS A 418 -2.16 0.88 -6.62
N LYS A 419 -1.51 0.76 -7.78
CA LYS A 419 -1.83 -0.25 -8.81
C LYS A 419 -1.78 -1.69 -8.26
N GLU A 420 -0.86 -1.96 -7.34
CA GLU A 420 -0.74 -3.25 -6.68
C GLU A 420 -1.97 -3.60 -5.83
N LEU A 421 -2.54 -2.61 -5.12
CA LEU A 421 -3.77 -2.79 -4.35
C LEU A 421 -4.97 -3.07 -5.27
N VAL A 422 -5.03 -2.42 -6.44
CA VAL A 422 -6.04 -2.70 -7.49
C VAL A 422 -5.91 -4.13 -8.03
N ARG A 423 -4.67 -4.61 -8.23
CA ARG A 423 -4.40 -5.99 -8.67
C ARG A 423 -4.92 -7.00 -7.65
N ARG A 424 -4.57 -6.81 -6.37
CA ARG A 424 -5.04 -7.66 -5.27
C ARG A 424 -6.56 -7.63 -5.14
N TRP A 425 -7.18 -6.46 -5.32
CA TRP A 425 -8.63 -6.33 -5.32
C TRP A 425 -9.28 -7.22 -6.38
N PHE A 426 -8.89 -7.12 -7.64
CA PHE A 426 -9.50 -7.92 -8.71
C PHE A 426 -9.17 -9.42 -8.61
N ALA A 427 -8.07 -9.79 -7.97
CA ALA A 427 -7.78 -11.18 -7.64
C ALA A 427 -8.74 -11.73 -6.56
N ALA A 428 -9.00 -10.94 -5.51
CA ALA A 428 -9.88 -11.35 -4.42
C ALA A 428 -11.38 -11.22 -4.76
N PHE A 429 -11.77 -10.18 -5.49
CA PHE A 429 -13.16 -9.83 -5.82
C PHE A 429 -13.39 -9.79 -7.35
N PRO A 430 -13.24 -10.93 -8.05
CA PRO A 430 -13.46 -10.97 -9.49
C PRO A 430 -14.88 -10.52 -9.86
N GLY A 431 -14.97 -9.62 -10.84
CA GLY A 431 -16.24 -9.06 -11.32
C GLY A 431 -16.84 -7.93 -10.49
N VAL A 432 -16.23 -7.56 -9.35
CA VAL A 432 -16.64 -6.39 -8.56
C VAL A 432 -15.81 -5.17 -8.98
N PRO A 433 -16.41 -4.13 -9.57
CA PRO A 433 -15.69 -2.92 -9.96
C PRO A 433 -15.07 -2.22 -8.75
N LEU A 434 -13.90 -1.63 -8.95
CA LEU A 434 -13.22 -0.76 -8.00
C LEU A 434 -13.24 0.67 -8.54
N VAL A 435 -13.74 1.63 -7.76
CA VAL A 435 -13.87 3.02 -8.19
C VAL A 435 -12.89 3.90 -7.43
N ASN A 436 -11.90 4.47 -8.13
CA ASN A 436 -10.98 5.46 -7.57
C ASN A 436 -11.64 6.84 -7.60
N CYS A 437 -12.01 7.38 -6.44
CA CYS A 437 -12.68 8.67 -6.36
C CYS A 437 -11.66 9.76 -5.99
N TYR A 438 -11.85 10.96 -6.54
CA TYR A 438 -11.02 12.11 -6.24
C TYR A 438 -11.87 13.37 -6.09
N GLY A 439 -11.64 14.08 -5.00
CA GLY A 439 -12.09 15.44 -4.81
C GLY A 439 -11.67 15.98 -3.45
N LEU A 440 -12.28 17.08 -3.07
CA LEU A 440 -11.96 17.85 -1.87
C LEU A 440 -13.24 18.38 -1.24
N THR A 441 -13.19 18.63 0.06
CA THR A 441 -14.31 19.21 0.81
C THR A 441 -14.80 20.53 0.25
N GLU A 442 -13.89 21.35 -0.28
CA GLU A 442 -14.21 22.62 -0.95
C GLU A 442 -15.06 22.48 -2.23
N VAL A 443 -15.19 21.26 -2.75
CA VAL A 443 -15.90 20.95 -4.00
C VAL A 443 -16.98 19.87 -3.81
N SER A 444 -17.63 19.86 -2.66
CA SER A 444 -18.72 18.93 -2.34
C SER A 444 -18.32 17.46 -2.50
N ASP A 445 -17.24 17.06 -1.84
CA ASP A 445 -16.62 15.73 -1.87
C ASP A 445 -15.97 15.42 -3.23
N ASP A 446 -16.47 14.46 -4.01
CA ASP A 446 -15.79 13.99 -5.23
C ASP A 446 -16.08 14.79 -6.50
N SER A 447 -15.04 15.02 -7.30
CA SER A 447 -15.02 15.69 -8.61
C SER A 447 -14.72 14.76 -9.79
N ASN A 448 -14.11 13.59 -9.53
CA ASN A 448 -13.83 12.55 -10.51
C ASN A 448 -14.11 11.15 -9.96
N HIS A 449 -14.52 10.24 -10.85
CA HIS A 449 -14.68 8.81 -10.57
C HIS A 449 -13.96 7.95 -11.64
N GLY A 450 -12.92 7.23 -11.21
CA GLY A 450 -12.21 6.24 -12.01
C GLY A 450 -12.79 4.84 -11.82
N VAL A 451 -13.85 4.53 -12.56
CA VAL A 451 -14.50 3.21 -12.52
C VAL A 451 -13.64 2.17 -13.23
N MET A 452 -13.12 1.19 -12.49
CA MET A 452 -12.28 0.13 -13.02
C MET A 452 -12.98 -1.23 -12.93
N HIS A 453 -12.90 -1.99 -14.02
CA HIS A 453 -13.38 -3.38 -14.09
C HIS A 453 -12.22 -4.40 -14.21
N ALA A 454 -11.01 -3.90 -14.40
CA ALA A 454 -9.78 -4.67 -14.50
C ALA A 454 -8.60 -3.79 -14.10
N LEU A 455 -7.43 -4.40 -13.95
CA LEU A 455 -6.19 -3.68 -13.69
C LEU A 455 -5.91 -2.66 -14.83
N PRO A 456 -5.73 -1.36 -14.53
CA PRO A 456 -5.41 -0.38 -15.57
C PRO A 456 -4.09 -0.71 -16.27
N ALA A 457 -4.03 -0.45 -17.59
CA ALA A 457 -2.83 -0.71 -18.38
C ALA A 457 -1.66 0.21 -17.97
N HIS A 458 -1.96 1.45 -17.59
CA HIS A 458 -1.00 2.47 -17.21
C HIS A 458 -0.33 2.19 -15.84
N ARG A 459 0.85 2.79 -15.60
CA ARG A 459 1.62 2.60 -14.36
C ARG A 459 0.94 3.23 -13.15
N SER A 460 0.35 4.42 -13.32
CA SER A 460 -0.46 5.12 -12.33
C SER A 460 -1.93 4.68 -12.42
N VAL A 461 -2.65 4.79 -11.30
CA VAL A 461 -4.10 4.56 -11.27
C VAL A 461 -4.80 5.87 -11.63
N PRO A 462 -5.58 5.92 -12.71
CA PRO A 462 -6.19 7.17 -13.17
C PRO A 462 -7.22 7.67 -12.15
N LEU A 463 -7.41 9.00 -12.09
CA LEU A 463 -8.47 9.62 -11.29
C LEU A 463 -9.85 9.51 -11.97
N GLY A 464 -9.88 9.15 -13.25
CA GLY A 464 -11.11 8.89 -14.00
C GLY A 464 -11.75 10.12 -14.62
N GLU A 465 -13.00 9.94 -15.05
CA GLU A 465 -13.80 10.97 -15.71
C GLU A 465 -14.32 12.00 -14.69
N THR A 466 -14.56 13.22 -15.15
CA THR A 466 -15.15 14.28 -14.33
C THR A 466 -16.64 14.02 -14.12
N VAL A 467 -17.10 14.13 -12.88
CA VAL A 467 -18.50 13.85 -12.53
C VAL A 467 -19.45 14.89 -13.12
N ARG A 468 -20.75 14.54 -13.18
CA ARG A 468 -21.80 15.40 -13.74
C ARG A 468 -21.73 16.85 -13.23
N ASN A 469 -21.98 17.81 -14.13
CA ASN A 469 -22.00 19.26 -13.87
C ASN A 469 -20.72 19.88 -13.25
N CYS A 470 -19.63 19.12 -13.19
CA CYS A 470 -18.34 19.60 -12.72
C CYS A 470 -17.39 19.80 -13.89
N ARG A 471 -16.33 20.56 -13.65
CA ARG A 471 -15.20 20.74 -14.56
C ARG A 471 -13.92 20.57 -13.79
N VAL A 472 -12.96 19.86 -14.38
CA VAL A 472 -11.64 19.66 -13.80
C VAL A 472 -10.61 19.97 -14.87
N TYR A 473 -9.93 21.08 -14.67
CA TYR A 473 -8.92 21.61 -15.56
C TYR A 473 -7.52 21.36 -15.00
N VAL A 474 -6.53 21.37 -15.88
CA VAL A 474 -5.12 21.44 -15.49
C VAL A 474 -4.61 22.79 -15.99
N MET A 475 -4.20 23.65 -15.06
CA MET A 475 -3.93 25.06 -15.32
C MET A 475 -2.57 25.51 -14.79
N ASP A 476 -2.07 26.63 -15.32
CA ASP A 476 -0.91 27.32 -14.77
C ASP A 476 -1.29 28.26 -13.61
N GLU A 477 -0.29 28.93 -13.03
CA GLU A 477 -0.48 29.84 -11.89
C GLU A 477 -1.34 31.08 -12.22
N GLN A 478 -1.56 31.35 -13.51
CA GLN A 478 -2.40 32.43 -14.01
C GLN A 478 -3.77 31.94 -14.49
N LEU A 479 -4.14 30.69 -14.18
CA LEU A 479 -5.40 30.04 -14.56
C LEU A 479 -5.59 29.85 -16.07
N HIS A 480 -4.50 29.69 -16.82
CA HIS A 480 -4.58 29.25 -18.22
C HIS A 480 -4.44 27.74 -18.32
N LEU A 481 -5.19 27.12 -19.22
CA LEU A 481 -5.07 25.69 -19.53
C LEU A 481 -3.68 25.35 -20.06
N VAL A 482 -3.13 24.24 -19.58
CA VAL A 482 -1.83 23.72 -20.06
C VAL A 482 -2.03 22.66 -21.16
N PRO A 483 -1.02 22.45 -22.03
CA PRO A 483 -1.03 21.37 -23.02
C PRO A 483 -1.29 19.98 -22.44
N VAL A 484 -1.93 19.11 -23.23
CA VAL A 484 -2.03 17.67 -22.91
C VAL A 484 -0.63 17.11 -22.65
N GLY A 485 -0.47 16.41 -21.53
CA GLY A 485 0.78 15.86 -21.03
C GLY A 485 1.61 16.80 -20.16
N ALA A 486 1.38 18.12 -20.25
CA ALA A 486 2.09 19.08 -19.42
C ALA A 486 1.56 19.08 -17.98
N PRO A 487 2.44 19.21 -16.98
CA PRO A 487 2.04 19.33 -15.58
C PRO A 487 1.47 20.72 -15.28
N GLY A 488 0.40 20.78 -14.48
CA GLY A 488 -0.22 22.01 -13.98
C GLY A 488 -1.00 21.77 -12.69
N GLU A 489 -1.52 22.84 -12.11
CA GLU A 489 -2.42 22.75 -10.95
C GLU A 489 -3.79 22.21 -11.40
N ILE A 490 -4.35 21.29 -10.61
CA ILE A 490 -5.71 20.79 -10.81
C ILE A 490 -6.68 21.85 -10.28
N VAL A 491 -7.54 22.35 -11.16
CA VAL A 491 -8.52 23.39 -10.85
C VAL A 491 -9.91 22.83 -11.10
N ILE A 492 -10.82 23.00 -10.15
CA ILE A 492 -12.16 22.42 -10.19
C ILE A 492 -13.18 23.54 -10.29
N ALA A 493 -14.17 23.41 -11.17
CA ALA A 493 -15.21 24.40 -11.40
C ALA A 493 -16.60 23.76 -11.55
N GLY A 494 -17.64 24.60 -11.46
CA GLY A 494 -19.03 24.19 -11.63
C GLY A 494 -19.81 24.11 -10.33
N VAL A 495 -20.93 23.38 -10.36
CA VAL A 495 -21.93 23.38 -9.26
C VAL A 495 -21.40 22.80 -7.94
N CYS A 496 -20.35 21.98 -8.01
CA CYS A 496 -19.76 21.34 -6.84
C CYS A 496 -18.93 22.31 -5.97
N VAL A 497 -18.44 23.41 -6.54
CA VAL A 497 -17.57 24.36 -5.84
C VAL A 497 -18.37 25.11 -4.78
N GLY A 498 -17.91 24.99 -3.53
CA GLY A 498 -18.50 25.66 -2.37
C GLY A 498 -18.41 27.18 -2.41
N ARG A 499 -19.03 27.82 -1.42
CA ARG A 499 -19.10 29.29 -1.31
C ARG A 499 -17.78 29.92 -0.90
N GLY A 500 -16.95 29.17 -0.18
CA GLY A 500 -15.70 29.65 0.40
C GLY A 500 -15.44 29.02 1.76
N TYR A 501 -14.62 29.71 2.56
CA TYR A 501 -14.34 29.34 3.94
C TYR A 501 -15.13 30.20 4.94
N VAL A 502 -15.71 29.57 5.96
CA VAL A 502 -16.49 30.24 7.01
C VAL A 502 -15.65 31.31 7.71
N ASN A 503 -16.15 32.54 7.71
CA ASN A 503 -15.54 33.69 8.34
C ASN A 503 -14.06 33.91 7.96
N ASP A 504 -13.67 33.55 6.72
CA ASP A 504 -12.30 33.65 6.21
C ASP A 504 -12.22 34.18 4.76
N PRO A 505 -12.52 35.48 4.54
CA PRO A 505 -12.54 36.05 3.20
C PRO A 505 -11.17 36.06 2.53
N ASP A 506 -10.09 36.21 3.29
CA ASP A 506 -8.72 36.30 2.75
C ASP A 506 -8.27 34.94 2.19
N ARG A 507 -8.46 33.84 2.93
CA ARG A 507 -8.17 32.50 2.39
C ARG A 507 -9.12 32.13 1.26
N THR A 508 -10.38 32.58 1.34
CA THR A 508 -11.35 32.34 0.26
C THR A 508 -10.88 32.99 -1.04
N ALA A 509 -10.53 34.27 -1.02
CA ALA A 509 -10.08 35.00 -2.20
C ALA A 509 -8.78 34.45 -2.81
N ALA A 510 -7.95 33.77 -2.02
CA ALA A 510 -6.69 33.19 -2.50
C ALA A 510 -6.87 31.96 -3.40
N VAL A 511 -7.94 31.19 -3.20
CA VAL A 511 -8.13 29.88 -3.87
C VAL A 511 -9.48 29.70 -4.56
N TYR A 512 -10.49 30.52 -4.24
CA TYR A 512 -11.77 30.56 -4.95
C TYR A 512 -11.78 31.70 -5.97
N GLY A 513 -12.36 31.46 -7.14
CA GLY A 513 -12.43 32.43 -8.23
C GLY A 513 -13.60 32.17 -9.18
N HIS A 514 -13.52 32.71 -10.39
CA HIS A 514 -14.52 32.54 -11.45
C HIS A 514 -13.95 31.78 -12.64
N ASP A 515 -14.67 30.76 -13.12
CA ASP A 515 -14.23 29.97 -14.27
C ASP A 515 -14.07 30.88 -15.51
N PRO A 516 -12.84 31.06 -16.06
CA PRO A 516 -12.63 31.90 -17.23
C PRO A 516 -13.28 31.33 -18.50
N HIS A 517 -13.65 30.05 -18.50
CA HIS A 517 -14.26 29.36 -19.64
C HIS A 517 -15.79 29.23 -19.52
N ARG A 518 -16.35 29.47 -18.33
CA ARG A 518 -17.80 29.44 -18.05
C ARG A 518 -18.21 30.62 -17.15
N PRO A 519 -18.58 31.77 -17.77
CA PRO A 519 -19.02 32.93 -17.01
C PRO A 519 -20.18 32.61 -16.06
N GLY A 520 -20.03 33.01 -14.79
CA GLY A 520 -21.02 32.79 -13.74
C GLY A 520 -20.75 31.56 -12.86
N GLU A 521 -19.81 30.69 -13.23
CA GLU A 521 -19.41 29.56 -12.39
C GLU A 521 -18.23 29.90 -11.49
N ARG A 522 -18.21 29.30 -10.29
CA ARG A 522 -17.06 29.37 -9.38
C ARG A 522 -16.00 28.35 -9.79
N LEU A 523 -14.74 28.71 -9.54
CA LEU A 523 -13.60 27.81 -9.58
C LEU A 523 -12.98 27.68 -8.19
N TYR A 524 -12.32 26.56 -7.93
CA TYR A 524 -11.49 26.30 -6.77
C TYR A 524 -10.14 25.73 -7.19
N ARG A 525 -9.07 26.30 -6.66
CA ARG A 525 -7.67 25.85 -6.84
C ARG A 525 -7.34 24.81 -5.79
N SER A 526 -7.10 23.55 -6.20
CA SER A 526 -6.98 22.44 -5.25
C SER A 526 -5.63 22.38 -4.52
N GLY A 527 -4.59 23.01 -5.07
CA GLY A 527 -3.20 22.84 -4.66
C GLY A 527 -2.57 21.50 -5.07
N ASP A 528 -3.34 20.58 -5.67
CA ASP A 528 -2.82 19.35 -6.27
C ASP A 528 -2.27 19.65 -7.67
N TYR A 529 -1.18 19.00 -8.04
CA TYR A 529 -0.58 19.06 -9.37
C TYR A 529 -0.86 17.78 -10.12
N GLY A 530 -1.18 17.90 -11.41
CA GLY A 530 -1.52 16.79 -12.27
C GLY A 530 -1.22 17.09 -13.73
N ARG A 531 -1.55 16.14 -14.58
CA ARG A 531 -1.54 16.33 -16.04
C ARG A 531 -2.66 15.52 -16.68
N ARG A 532 -3.15 16.01 -17.82
CA ARG A 532 -4.09 15.26 -18.64
C ARG A 532 -3.32 14.41 -19.65
N LEU A 533 -3.60 13.11 -19.70
CA LEU A 533 -3.00 12.19 -20.65
C LEU A 533 -3.66 12.32 -22.04
N PRO A 534 -3.02 11.84 -23.13
CA PRO A 534 -3.65 11.79 -24.45
C PRO A 534 -4.93 10.95 -24.50
N SER A 535 -5.10 10.00 -23.57
CA SER A 535 -6.34 9.25 -23.38
C SER A 535 -7.50 10.12 -22.89
N GLY A 536 -7.22 11.34 -22.42
CA GLY A 536 -8.18 12.22 -21.76
C GLY A 536 -8.18 12.06 -20.23
N GLU A 537 -7.59 10.99 -19.69
CA GLU A 537 -7.54 10.72 -18.26
C GLU A 537 -6.69 11.74 -17.50
N LEU A 538 -7.09 12.01 -16.25
CA LEU A 538 -6.34 12.86 -15.33
C LEU A 538 -5.40 12.02 -14.47
N GLU A 539 -4.10 12.34 -14.53
CA GLU A 539 -3.06 11.78 -13.67
C GLU A 539 -2.68 12.80 -12.59
N CYS A 540 -2.76 12.40 -11.32
CA CYS A 540 -2.28 13.21 -10.20
C CYS A 540 -0.79 12.93 -9.95
N LEU A 541 0.00 14.00 -9.86
CA LEU A 541 1.45 13.97 -9.64
C LEU A 541 1.82 14.27 -8.17
N GLY A 542 0.88 14.75 -7.36
CA GLY A 542 1.07 15.05 -5.94
C GLY A 542 0.69 16.47 -5.57
N ARG A 543 1.14 16.95 -4.40
CA ARG A 543 0.92 18.31 -3.90
C ARG A 543 2.18 19.16 -3.98
N ARG A 544 2.00 20.48 -4.14
CA ARG A 544 3.09 21.45 -4.07
C ARG A 544 3.34 21.99 -2.66
N ASP A 545 2.33 21.93 -1.79
CA ASP A 545 2.40 22.42 -0.40
C ASP A 545 2.81 21.33 0.60
N SER A 546 2.89 21.70 1.89
CA SER A 546 3.29 20.80 2.99
C SER A 546 2.15 19.91 3.50
N GLN A 547 1.00 19.88 2.81
CA GLN A 547 -0.13 19.08 3.27
C GLN A 547 0.08 17.61 2.96
N VAL A 548 -0.27 16.76 3.91
CA VAL A 548 -0.07 15.31 3.81
C VAL A 548 -1.37 14.55 4.05
N LYS A 549 -1.49 13.38 3.43
CA LYS A 549 -2.58 12.42 3.65
C LYS A 549 -2.00 11.22 4.39
N ILE A 550 -2.42 11.00 5.64
CA ILE A 550 -1.96 9.88 6.48
C ILE A 550 -3.19 9.14 6.99
N SER A 551 -3.33 7.85 6.68
CA SER A 551 -4.47 7.00 7.07
C SER A 551 -5.84 7.58 6.68
N GLY A 552 -5.91 8.23 5.51
CA GLY A 552 -7.11 8.92 5.01
C GLY A 552 -7.34 10.31 5.59
N PHE A 553 -6.59 10.74 6.61
CA PHE A 553 -6.72 12.07 7.20
C PHE A 553 -5.90 13.09 6.42
N ARG A 554 -6.55 14.21 6.07
CA ARG A 554 -5.89 15.38 5.49
C ARG A 554 -5.30 16.21 6.63
N ILE A 555 -3.96 16.24 6.72
CA ILE A 555 -3.23 16.88 7.83
C ILE A 555 -2.37 18.02 7.29
N GLU A 556 -2.56 19.21 7.85
CA GLU A 556 -1.68 20.35 7.62
C GLU A 556 -0.58 20.36 8.68
N ILE A 557 0.66 20.15 8.25
CA ILE A 557 1.83 20.15 9.14
C ILE A 557 1.93 21.48 9.92
N GLY A 558 1.60 22.58 9.27
CA GLY A 558 1.55 23.91 9.88
C GLY A 558 0.57 24.01 11.06
N GLU A 559 -0.56 23.28 11.04
CA GLU A 559 -1.52 23.24 12.17
C GLU A 559 -0.84 22.78 13.46
N ILE A 560 -0.01 21.75 13.33
CA ILE A 560 0.69 21.12 14.43
C ILE A 560 1.87 21.99 14.89
N GLU A 561 2.65 22.54 13.96
CA GLU A 561 3.77 23.44 14.25
C GLU A 561 3.32 24.66 15.07
N ASP A 562 2.18 25.25 14.71
CA ASP A 562 1.62 26.40 15.39
C ASP A 562 1.09 26.09 16.80
N GLN A 563 0.47 24.92 17.02
CA GLN A 563 0.08 24.50 18.37
C GLN A 563 1.30 24.13 19.22
N LEU A 564 2.33 23.55 18.61
CA LEU A 564 3.60 23.22 19.27
C LEU A 564 4.29 24.48 19.81
N LEU A 565 4.28 25.57 19.05
CA LEU A 565 4.82 26.88 19.47
C LEU A 565 4.01 27.55 20.60
N ARG A 566 2.74 27.16 20.81
CA ARG A 566 1.90 27.68 21.89
C ARG A 566 2.14 26.98 23.24
N VAL A 567 2.90 25.88 23.26
CA VAL A 567 3.24 25.18 24.50
C VAL A 567 4.23 26.02 25.31
N PRO A 568 3.94 26.36 26.58
CA PRO A 568 4.83 27.18 27.40
C PRO A 568 6.25 26.60 27.45
N GLY A 569 7.25 27.46 27.22
CA GLY A 569 8.67 27.08 27.23
C GLY A 569 9.22 26.58 25.89
N VAL A 570 8.38 26.26 24.91
CA VAL A 570 8.80 25.97 23.53
C VAL A 570 9.16 27.28 22.81
N ARG A 571 10.33 27.33 22.16
CA ARG A 571 10.84 28.51 21.43
C ARG A 571 10.65 28.37 19.93
N ASP A 572 11.09 27.25 19.36
CA ASP A 572 10.95 26.93 17.94
C ASP A 572 10.42 25.49 17.80
N GLY A 573 9.68 25.21 16.72
CA GLY A 573 9.06 23.90 16.46
C GLY A 573 8.95 23.61 14.97
N ALA A 574 9.17 22.36 14.59
CA ALA A 574 8.99 21.88 13.23
C ALA A 574 8.45 20.45 13.22
N VAL A 575 7.59 20.14 12.27
CA VAL A 575 6.99 18.82 12.08
C VAL A 575 7.31 18.33 10.68
N VAL A 576 7.72 17.06 10.60
CA VAL A 576 8.04 16.36 9.35
C VAL A 576 7.30 15.03 9.30
N VAL A 577 7.21 14.46 8.10
CA VAL A 577 6.69 13.10 7.92
C VAL A 577 7.85 12.15 7.70
N ALA A 578 7.96 11.12 8.53
CA ALA A 578 8.97 10.06 8.46
C ALA A 578 8.32 8.68 8.45
N GLY A 579 9.09 7.63 8.14
CA GLY A 579 8.58 6.26 7.93
C GLY A 579 8.75 5.79 6.49
N THR A 580 8.24 4.59 6.17
CA THR A 580 8.24 4.07 4.79
C THR A 580 7.14 4.75 3.97
N GLN A 581 7.19 4.65 2.63
CA GLN A 581 6.10 5.12 1.77
C GLN A 581 4.75 4.43 2.07
N ASP A 582 4.77 3.30 2.78
CA ASP A 582 3.59 2.50 3.14
C ASP A 582 3.10 2.76 4.58
N ALA A 583 3.87 3.47 5.41
CA ALA A 583 3.50 3.80 6.79
C ALA A 583 4.05 5.17 7.21
N PRO A 584 3.56 6.27 6.63
CA PRO A 584 3.99 7.62 7.00
C PRO A 584 3.51 7.99 8.41
N GLN A 585 4.35 8.70 9.16
CA GLN A 585 4.06 9.17 10.53
C GLN A 585 4.56 10.60 10.76
N LEU A 586 3.88 11.32 11.64
CA LEU A 586 4.29 12.65 12.07
C LEU A 586 5.44 12.58 13.09
N VAL A 587 6.48 13.38 12.90
CA VAL A 587 7.60 13.55 13.84
C VAL A 587 7.79 15.03 14.11
N ALA A 588 7.75 15.43 15.37
CA ALA A 588 7.91 16.80 15.81
C ALA A 588 9.27 17.02 16.47
N TYR A 589 9.92 18.12 16.11
CA TYR A 589 11.15 18.61 16.70
C TYR A 589 10.89 19.97 17.33
N TYR A 590 11.38 20.20 18.56
CA TYR A 590 11.16 21.48 19.25
C TYR A 590 12.36 21.90 20.10
N THR A 591 12.48 23.21 20.38
CA THR A 591 13.56 23.81 21.17
C THR A 591 13.00 24.60 22.37
N GLY A 592 13.86 24.95 23.33
CA GLY A 592 13.52 25.77 24.49
C GLY A 592 14.01 25.12 25.78
N GLU A 593 14.71 25.87 26.65
CA GLU A 593 15.33 25.35 27.90
C GLU A 593 14.30 25.06 29.00
N GLU A 594 13.18 25.77 28.99
CA GLU A 594 12.06 25.58 29.91
C GLU A 594 10.92 24.76 29.28
N ALA A 595 11.10 24.28 28.05
CA ALA A 595 10.11 23.45 27.37
C ALA A 595 9.85 22.14 28.13
N PRO A 596 8.59 21.68 28.25
CA PRO A 596 8.26 20.37 28.77
C PRO A 596 8.97 19.23 28.03
N ASP A 597 9.02 18.06 28.65
CA ASP A 597 9.40 16.82 27.98
C ASP A 597 8.36 16.42 26.92
N GLY A 598 8.69 15.39 26.12
CA GLY A 598 7.83 14.95 25.02
C GLY A 598 6.40 14.63 25.48
N ASP A 599 6.25 14.04 26.67
CA ASP A 599 4.95 13.73 27.28
C ASP A 599 4.16 14.97 27.68
N GLY A 600 4.83 15.98 28.23
CA GLY A 600 4.21 17.28 28.51
C GLY A 600 3.73 17.98 27.23
N VAL A 601 4.54 17.94 26.17
CA VAL A 601 4.18 18.52 24.87
C VAL A 601 3.04 17.73 24.21
N ALA A 602 3.09 16.39 24.21
CA ALA A 602 2.04 15.54 23.65
C ALA A 602 0.68 15.81 24.30
N ARG A 603 0.63 15.90 25.64
CA ARG A 603 -0.59 16.24 26.37
C ARG A 603 -1.12 17.63 26.03
N ALA A 604 -0.23 18.61 25.90
CA ALA A 604 -0.61 19.97 25.51
C ALA A 604 -1.17 20.02 24.08
N LEU A 605 -0.58 19.26 23.15
CA LEU A 605 -1.07 19.11 21.78
C LEU A 605 -2.42 18.38 21.73
N ALA A 606 -2.58 17.27 22.46
CA ALA A 606 -3.83 16.49 22.54
C ALA A 606 -5.00 17.28 23.12
N ALA A 607 -4.73 18.27 23.98
CA ALA A 607 -5.76 19.19 24.46
C ALA A 607 -6.27 20.17 23.38
N ALA A 608 -5.48 20.40 22.31
CA ALA A 608 -5.77 21.40 21.27
C ALA A 608 -6.06 20.81 19.88
N LEU A 609 -5.58 19.60 19.60
CA LEU A 609 -5.62 18.92 18.30
C LEU A 609 -6.38 17.59 18.40
N PRO A 610 -7.00 17.12 17.30
CA PRO A 610 -7.48 15.74 17.22
C PRO A 610 -6.34 14.72 17.39
N ASP A 611 -6.65 13.54 17.92
CA ASP A 611 -5.69 12.46 18.16
C ASP A 611 -4.81 12.14 16.94
N TYR A 612 -5.41 12.11 15.74
CA TYR A 612 -4.69 11.78 14.49
C TYR A 612 -3.70 12.86 14.04
N MET A 613 -3.73 14.07 14.63
CA MET A 613 -2.77 15.15 14.37
C MET A 613 -1.67 15.25 15.44
N VAL A 614 -1.80 14.57 16.57
CA VAL A 614 -0.78 14.60 17.63
C VAL A 614 0.41 13.75 17.18
N PRO A 615 1.62 14.31 17.04
CA PRO A 615 2.77 13.56 16.57
C PRO A 615 3.14 12.43 17.54
N PRO A 616 3.23 11.16 17.08
CA PRO A 616 3.62 10.05 17.93
C PRO A 616 5.09 10.10 18.37
N ARG A 617 5.92 10.93 17.73
CA ARG A 617 7.33 11.14 18.08
C ARG A 617 7.63 12.62 18.28
N LEU A 618 8.17 12.96 19.45
CA LEU A 618 8.49 14.32 19.88
C LEU A 618 9.95 14.38 20.35
N HIS A 619 10.77 15.17 19.67
CA HIS A 619 12.21 15.30 19.94
C HIS A 619 12.54 16.73 20.37
N ARG A 620 12.96 16.88 21.62
CA ARG A 620 13.56 18.14 22.09
C ARG A 620 14.99 18.23 21.59
N THR A 621 15.32 19.33 20.93
CA THR A 621 16.66 19.58 20.37
C THR A 621 17.21 20.90 20.88
N ARG A 622 18.53 21.07 20.87
CA ARG A 622 19.16 22.37 21.19
C ARG A 622 18.84 23.42 20.15
N GLU A 623 18.88 23.02 18.88
CA GLU A 623 18.66 23.90 17.73
C GLU A 623 18.06 23.10 16.56
N LEU A 624 17.22 23.77 15.77
CA LEU A 624 16.70 23.22 14.52
C LEU A 624 17.71 23.50 13.40
N PRO A 625 18.00 22.52 12.53
CA PRO A 625 18.91 22.73 11.40
C PRO A 625 18.29 23.76 10.45
N LEU A 626 19.13 24.63 9.90
CA LEU A 626 18.74 25.66 8.94
C LEU A 626 19.37 25.38 7.58
N SER A 627 18.58 25.61 6.53
CA SER A 627 19.04 25.58 5.14
C SER A 627 19.96 26.77 4.84
N GLY A 628 20.65 26.75 3.69
CA GLY A 628 21.51 27.86 3.24
C GLY A 628 20.83 29.23 3.12
N ASN A 629 19.49 29.27 3.14
CA ASN A 629 18.67 30.48 3.12
C ASN A 629 18.12 30.88 4.51
N GLY A 630 18.59 30.26 5.59
CA GLY A 630 18.22 30.59 6.97
C GLY A 630 16.83 30.11 7.41
N LYS A 631 16.13 29.30 6.61
CA LYS A 631 14.87 28.63 6.98
C LYS A 631 15.15 27.26 7.58
N ILE A 632 14.27 26.76 8.46
CA ILE A 632 14.35 25.39 9.01
C ILE A 632 14.46 24.38 7.87
N ASP A 633 15.49 23.54 7.94
CA ASP A 633 15.78 22.49 6.97
C ASP A 633 14.96 21.23 7.29
N LYS A 634 13.75 21.18 6.74
CA LYS A 634 12.85 20.03 6.89
C LYS A 634 13.39 18.75 6.23
N ILE A 635 14.29 18.86 5.24
CA ILE A 635 14.93 17.68 4.61
C ILE A 635 15.90 17.05 5.61
N ALA A 636 16.78 17.86 6.21
CA ALA A 636 17.70 17.39 7.25
C ALA A 636 16.96 16.81 8.46
N LEU A 637 15.84 17.41 8.87
CA LEU A 637 14.99 16.86 9.93
C LEU A 637 14.34 15.52 9.54
N THR A 638 13.89 15.37 8.28
CA THR A 638 13.32 14.11 7.78
C THR A 638 14.37 13.00 7.76
N ASP A 639 15.60 13.31 7.34
CA ASP A 639 16.70 12.34 7.33
C ASP A 639 17.14 11.98 8.76
N ARG A 640 17.15 12.93 9.70
CA ARG A 640 17.34 12.65 11.13
C ARG A 640 16.27 11.72 11.69
N ALA A 641 15.01 11.94 11.33
CA ALA A 641 13.89 11.10 11.75
C ALA A 641 14.02 9.67 11.20
N ARG A 642 14.51 9.53 9.96
CA ARG A 642 14.81 8.22 9.34
C ARG A 642 15.99 7.53 10.02
N ALA A 643 17.07 8.26 10.32
CA ALA A 643 18.24 7.72 11.00
C ALA A 643 17.94 7.27 12.44
N HIS A 644 17.09 7.99 13.17
CA HIS A 644 16.62 7.61 14.51
C HIS A 644 15.70 6.37 14.48
N ALA A 645 15.08 6.05 13.35
CA ALA A 645 14.33 4.81 13.19
C ALA A 645 15.24 3.58 12.98
N THR A 646 16.53 3.78 12.67
CA THR A 646 17.45 2.72 12.25
C THR A 646 18.78 2.65 13.04
N GLY A 647 18.98 3.47 14.07
CA GLY A 647 20.25 3.53 14.81
C GLY A 647 20.09 3.71 16.33
N PRO A 648 21.09 3.28 17.13
CA PRO A 648 21.12 3.55 18.56
C PRO A 648 21.25 5.07 18.78
N GLY A 649 20.39 5.64 19.64
CA GLY A 649 20.30 7.09 19.85
C GLY A 649 21.62 7.70 20.33
N GLU A 650 22.16 8.64 19.55
CA GLU A 650 23.18 9.57 20.03
C GLU A 650 22.51 10.74 20.76
N ASP A 651 22.56 10.66 22.08
CA ASP A 651 22.23 11.75 23.00
C ASP A 651 23.18 12.93 22.74
N THR A 652 22.73 13.96 22.03
CA THR A 652 23.54 15.16 21.77
C THR A 652 23.49 16.13 22.97
N GLY A 653 24.25 15.73 23.99
CA GLY A 653 25.07 16.62 24.81
C GLY A 653 24.42 17.16 26.08
N HIS A 654 25.02 16.88 27.22
CA HIS A 654 25.32 17.87 28.25
C HIS A 654 26.66 17.49 28.87
N THR A 655 27.67 18.34 28.66
CA THR A 655 28.89 18.36 29.46
C THR A 655 28.51 18.74 30.89
N ALA A 656 28.49 17.76 31.79
CA ALA A 656 28.54 17.98 33.23
C ALA A 656 29.71 17.16 33.78
N THR A 657 30.80 17.85 34.07
CA THR A 657 31.92 17.33 34.85
C THR A 657 31.51 17.15 36.31
N ALA A 658 31.49 15.91 36.84
CA ALA A 658 32.09 15.51 38.13
C ALA A 658 31.66 14.10 38.60
N THR A 659 32.68 13.25 38.81
CA THR A 659 32.88 12.21 39.87
C THR A 659 32.04 10.92 39.91
N ASP A 660 32.76 9.81 39.73
CA ASP A 660 32.65 8.48 40.38
C ASP A 660 31.29 7.94 40.83
N ALA A 661 30.75 6.99 40.05
CA ALA A 661 30.45 5.60 40.44
C ALA A 661 29.62 4.93 39.34
N GLY A 662 29.90 3.65 39.06
CA GLY A 662 29.37 2.90 37.94
C GLY A 662 27.85 3.02 37.75
N THR A 663 27.46 3.49 36.56
CA THR A 663 26.13 3.26 36.02
C THR A 663 26.33 2.32 34.83
N GLU A 664 26.03 1.05 35.06
CA GLU A 664 25.86 0.06 34.01
C GLU A 664 24.91 0.63 32.94
N MET A 665 25.21 0.39 31.66
CA MET A 665 24.24 0.61 30.60
C MET A 665 22.98 -0.17 30.95
N ARG A 666 21.89 0.55 31.26
CA ARG A 666 20.59 -0.03 31.58
C ARG A 666 20.07 -0.76 30.35
N THR A 667 20.21 -2.08 30.31
CA THR A 667 19.40 -2.93 29.45
C THR A 667 17.93 -2.73 29.83
N PRO A 668 17.01 -2.47 28.89
CA PRO A 668 15.60 -2.26 29.23
C PRO A 668 15.00 -3.48 29.94
N HIS A 669 14.41 -3.28 31.11
CA HIS A 669 14.07 -4.35 32.05
C HIS A 669 12.63 -4.86 31.83
N LEU A 670 12.45 -5.95 31.06
CA LEU A 670 11.16 -6.65 30.92
C LEU A 670 11.01 -7.71 32.04
N ALA A 671 10.10 -7.49 32.98
CA ALA A 671 10.00 -8.26 34.22
C ALA A 671 9.16 -9.54 34.09
N THR A 672 8.10 -9.53 33.26
CA THR A 672 7.15 -10.66 33.16
C THR A 672 7.22 -11.37 31.80
N ASP A 673 6.74 -12.63 31.74
CA ASP A 673 6.60 -13.35 30.46
C ASP A 673 5.60 -12.66 29.52
N THR A 674 4.56 -12.03 30.09
CA THR A 674 3.58 -11.24 29.34
C THR A 674 4.21 -9.96 28.78
N GLU A 675 5.05 -9.25 29.53
CA GLU A 675 5.82 -8.09 29.04
C GLU A 675 6.77 -8.50 27.89
N ARG A 676 7.46 -9.64 27.99
CA ARG A 676 8.29 -10.18 26.89
C ARG A 676 7.46 -10.54 25.66
N ARG A 677 6.29 -11.15 25.84
CA ARG A 677 5.37 -11.49 24.75
C ARG A 677 4.88 -10.23 24.03
N VAL A 678 4.52 -9.18 24.77
CA VAL A 678 4.09 -7.89 24.22
C VAL A 678 5.25 -7.21 23.47
N ALA A 679 6.44 -7.15 24.07
CA ALA A 679 7.62 -6.57 23.43
C ALA A 679 7.98 -7.28 22.11
N ALA A 680 7.99 -8.61 22.08
CA ALA A 680 8.25 -9.38 20.87
C ALA A 680 7.17 -9.15 19.78
N LEU A 681 5.91 -8.97 20.17
CA LEU A 681 4.83 -8.60 19.24
C LEU A 681 5.04 -7.19 18.67
N TRP A 682 5.41 -6.24 19.52
CA TRP A 682 5.68 -4.86 19.10
C TRP A 682 6.90 -4.79 18.18
N ALA A 683 7.99 -5.50 18.49
CA ALA A 683 9.19 -5.58 17.65
C ALA A 683 8.85 -6.03 16.23
N ARG A 684 8.06 -7.11 16.12
CA ARG A 684 7.60 -7.64 14.82
C ARG A 684 6.69 -6.66 14.07
N LEU A 685 5.72 -6.06 14.76
CA LEU A 685 4.71 -5.21 14.14
C LEU A 685 5.26 -3.84 13.72
N LEU A 686 6.15 -3.28 14.54
CA LEU A 686 6.74 -1.95 14.33
C LEU A 686 8.06 -2.01 13.55
N LYS A 687 8.57 -3.21 13.27
CA LYS A 687 9.87 -3.45 12.62
C LYS A 687 11.02 -2.73 13.35
N VAL A 688 10.95 -2.70 14.68
CA VAL A 688 12.02 -2.16 15.54
C VAL A 688 12.72 -3.34 16.26
N PRO A 689 14.05 -3.28 16.47
CA PRO A 689 14.76 -4.31 17.20
C PRO A 689 14.18 -4.51 18.62
N GLU A 690 14.00 -5.76 19.06
CA GLU A 690 13.37 -6.08 20.34
C GLU A 690 14.18 -5.54 21.54
N GLU A 691 15.50 -5.48 21.39
CA GLU A 691 16.43 -4.89 22.37
C GLU A 691 16.21 -3.39 22.62
N HIS A 692 15.49 -2.70 21.73
CA HIS A 692 15.09 -1.29 21.89
C HIS A 692 13.72 -1.14 22.58
N ILE A 693 13.05 -2.24 22.91
CA ILE A 693 11.73 -2.25 23.53
C ILE A 693 11.85 -2.62 25.01
N GLY A 694 11.76 -1.60 25.86
CA GLY A 694 11.66 -1.75 27.30
C GLY A 694 10.23 -1.88 27.82
N ARG A 695 10.14 -2.20 29.12
CA ARG A 695 8.89 -2.20 29.88
C ARG A 695 8.10 -0.90 29.74
N ASP A 696 8.80 0.23 29.75
CA ASP A 696 8.21 1.56 29.66
C ASP A 696 8.15 2.09 28.22
N SER A 697 8.55 1.27 27.23
CA SER A 697 8.44 1.65 25.82
C SER A 697 6.98 1.80 25.42
N ARG A 698 6.71 2.82 24.61
CA ARG A 698 5.37 3.22 24.18
C ARG A 698 5.16 2.86 22.72
N PHE A 699 3.97 2.35 22.40
CA PHE A 699 3.67 1.79 21.08
C PHE A 699 3.81 2.85 19.98
N ALA A 700 3.28 4.04 20.22
CA ALA A 700 3.33 5.17 19.30
C ALA A 700 4.76 5.64 19.02
N GLU A 701 5.59 5.79 20.08
CA GLU A 701 6.97 6.27 19.97
C GLU A 701 7.85 5.34 19.13
N LEU A 702 7.62 4.03 19.23
CA LEU A 702 8.31 3.01 18.44
C LEU A 702 7.81 2.94 16.98
N GLY A 703 6.89 3.80 16.58
CA GLY A 703 6.36 3.85 15.22
C GLY A 703 5.01 3.16 15.05
N GLY A 704 4.26 2.98 16.14
CA GLY A 704 2.90 2.49 16.11
C GLY A 704 1.92 3.45 15.45
N THR A 705 1.07 2.92 14.58
CA THR A 705 -0.07 3.59 13.93
C THR A 705 -1.37 2.90 14.37
N SER A 706 -2.53 3.48 14.06
CA SER A 706 -3.80 2.78 14.24
C SER A 706 -3.83 1.45 13.46
N LEU A 707 -3.18 1.40 12.29
CA LEU A 707 -3.03 0.18 11.49
C LEU A 707 -2.21 -0.90 12.21
N SER A 708 -1.07 -0.55 12.81
CA SER A 708 -0.28 -1.53 13.56
C SER A 708 -0.93 -1.87 14.91
N ALA A 709 -1.71 -0.97 15.52
CA ALA A 709 -2.49 -1.25 16.73
C ALA A 709 -3.61 -2.28 16.46
N ILE A 710 -4.24 -2.20 15.30
CA ILE A 710 -5.20 -3.22 14.82
C ILE A 710 -4.51 -4.56 14.67
N ARG A 711 -3.38 -4.60 13.97
CA ARG A 711 -2.59 -5.84 13.79
C ARG A 711 -2.13 -6.40 15.14
N LEU A 712 -1.80 -5.55 16.11
CA LEU A 712 -1.47 -5.95 17.48
C LEU A 712 -2.65 -6.57 18.20
N SER A 713 -3.83 -5.94 18.14
CA SER A 713 -5.06 -6.46 18.72
C SER A 713 -5.40 -7.84 18.15
N LEU A 714 -5.29 -8.00 16.83
CA LEU A 714 -5.51 -9.28 16.14
C LEU A 714 -4.49 -10.35 16.57
N ALA A 715 -3.20 -9.99 16.64
CA ALA A 715 -2.14 -10.91 17.06
C ALA A 715 -2.26 -11.34 18.55
N LEU A 716 -3.02 -10.59 19.34
CA LEU A 716 -3.37 -10.90 20.74
C LEU A 716 -4.73 -11.59 20.89
N ASP A 717 -5.34 -12.05 19.79
CA ASP A 717 -6.69 -12.62 19.76
C ASP A 717 -7.73 -11.71 20.43
N ARG A 718 -7.54 -10.40 20.25
CA ARG A 718 -8.44 -9.34 20.72
C ARG A 718 -8.63 -9.24 22.22
N GLN A 719 -7.72 -9.85 23.00
CA GLN A 719 -7.66 -9.64 24.45
C GLN A 719 -7.32 -8.19 24.83
N VAL A 720 -6.77 -7.43 23.88
CA VAL A 720 -6.53 -5.99 23.97
C VAL A 720 -7.15 -5.37 22.73
N THR A 721 -8.02 -4.39 22.90
CA THR A 721 -8.69 -3.65 21.82
C THR A 721 -7.82 -2.49 21.33
N VAL A 722 -8.16 -1.91 20.17
CA VAL A 722 -7.49 -0.69 19.69
C VAL A 722 -7.73 0.49 20.65
N ALA A 723 -8.87 0.53 21.33
CA ALA A 723 -9.17 1.54 22.35
C ALA A 723 -8.24 1.41 23.56
N ASP A 724 -7.97 0.18 24.01
CA ASP A 724 -6.99 -0.08 25.09
C ASP A 724 -5.57 0.38 24.72
N LEU A 725 -5.28 0.53 23.42
CA LEU A 725 -3.99 0.97 22.89
C LEU A 725 -3.91 2.49 22.60
N LYS A 726 -5.02 3.24 22.71
CA LYS A 726 -5.07 4.67 22.37
C LYS A 726 -4.39 5.56 23.40
N ASP A 727 -4.45 5.23 24.69
CA ASP A 727 -3.91 6.07 25.78
C ASP A 727 -2.38 5.92 25.97
N THR A 728 -1.66 5.58 24.91
CA THR A 728 -0.20 5.36 24.91
C THR A 728 0.26 4.36 25.99
N PRO A 729 -0.36 3.16 26.10
CA PRO A 729 0.07 2.19 27.10
C PRO A 729 1.50 1.76 26.83
N THR A 730 2.27 1.60 27.90
CA THR A 730 3.59 0.98 27.84
C THR A 730 3.46 -0.54 27.62
N VAL A 731 4.57 -1.21 27.31
CA VAL A 731 4.62 -2.68 27.30
C VAL A 731 4.09 -3.27 28.63
N ALA A 732 4.38 -2.62 29.75
CA ALA A 732 3.88 -3.02 31.07
C ALA A 732 2.36 -2.92 31.18
N ASP A 733 1.77 -1.84 30.64
CA ASP A 733 0.33 -1.60 30.74
C ASP A 733 -0.47 -2.60 29.89
N VAL A 734 0.00 -2.88 28.67
CA VAL A 734 -0.59 -3.91 27.79
C VAL A 734 -0.45 -5.30 28.40
N ALA A 735 0.71 -5.61 29.01
CA ALA A 735 0.90 -6.87 29.70
C ALA A 735 -0.04 -7.04 30.89
N ALA A 736 -0.23 -5.99 31.69
CA ALA A 736 -1.17 -5.99 32.81
C ALA A 736 -2.64 -6.14 32.35
N LEU A 737 -3.01 -5.65 31.17
CA LEU A 737 -4.33 -5.89 30.57
C LEU A 737 -4.51 -7.37 30.22
N LEU A 738 -3.54 -7.98 29.53
CA LEU A 738 -3.57 -9.40 29.15
C LEU A 738 -3.63 -10.35 30.35
N ASP A 739 -2.91 -10.02 31.42
CA ASP A 739 -2.91 -10.81 32.65
C ASP A 739 -4.26 -10.75 33.39
N ARG A 740 -5.04 -9.67 33.21
CA ARG A 740 -6.38 -9.50 33.79
C ARG A 740 -7.47 -10.23 33.00
N THR A 741 -7.29 -10.41 31.69
CA THR A 741 -8.28 -11.04 30.80
C THR A 741 -8.08 -12.54 30.59
N SER A 742 -7.01 -13.13 31.12
CA SER A 742 -6.72 -14.57 30.99
C SER A 742 -7.65 -15.43 31.88
N PRO A 743 -8.40 -16.41 31.34
CA PRO A 743 -9.16 -17.36 32.16
C PRO A 743 -8.19 -18.30 32.90
N GLN A 744 -8.35 -18.45 34.22
CA GLN A 744 -7.61 -19.48 34.97
C GLN A 744 -8.07 -20.89 34.56
N PRO A 745 -7.15 -21.85 34.34
CA PRO A 745 -7.52 -23.23 34.03
C PRO A 745 -7.89 -24.00 35.32
N THR A 746 -9.17 -24.38 35.45
CA THR A 746 -9.62 -25.33 36.48
C THR A 746 -9.67 -26.76 35.92
N GLY A 747 -8.73 -27.60 36.35
CA GLY A 747 -8.91 -29.02 36.70
C GLY A 747 -9.29 -30.06 35.61
N PRO A 748 -9.08 -31.37 35.88
CA PRO A 748 -8.71 -32.35 34.84
C PRO A 748 -9.88 -33.24 34.38
N HIS A 749 -9.93 -33.56 33.08
CA HIS A 749 -10.83 -34.58 32.53
C HIS A 749 -10.09 -35.86 32.09
N THR A 750 -10.66 -36.98 32.53
CA THR A 750 -10.29 -38.38 32.35
C THR A 750 -10.51 -38.87 30.91
N PRO A 751 -9.70 -39.81 30.37
CA PRO A 751 -9.86 -40.31 29.00
C PRO A 751 -10.89 -41.44 28.90
N ALA A 752 -11.71 -41.44 27.83
CA ALA A 752 -12.62 -42.53 27.46
C ALA A 752 -12.14 -43.29 26.21
N ALA A 753 -12.31 -44.62 26.23
CA ALA A 753 -11.80 -45.61 25.28
C ALA A 753 -12.68 -45.80 24.01
N PRO A 754 -12.17 -46.49 22.96
CA PRO A 754 -12.76 -46.52 21.61
C PRO A 754 -13.55 -47.81 21.27
N ALA A 755 -14.39 -47.77 20.23
CA ALA A 755 -14.87 -48.97 19.51
C ALA A 755 -15.16 -48.69 17.99
N PRO A 756 -15.05 -49.71 17.08
CA PRO A 756 -14.74 -49.56 15.64
C PRO A 756 -15.85 -50.17 14.68
N PRO A 757 -15.60 -50.57 13.39
CA PRO A 757 -16.14 -49.97 12.14
C PRO A 757 -17.07 -50.91 11.31
N PRO A 758 -17.42 -50.57 10.04
CA PRO A 758 -16.88 -51.40 8.94
C PRO A 758 -16.45 -50.64 7.64
N ALA A 759 -15.56 -51.33 6.92
CA ALA A 759 -14.80 -50.98 5.70
C ALA A 759 -15.60 -51.24 4.39
N THR A 760 -15.16 -50.95 3.15
CA THR A 760 -13.87 -51.10 2.40
C THR A 760 -13.96 -50.23 1.10
N ALA A 761 -12.93 -49.91 0.29
CA ALA A 761 -11.61 -50.47 0.05
C ALA A 761 -10.66 -49.42 -0.58
N HIS A 762 -9.42 -49.32 -0.09
CA HIS A 762 -8.26 -48.84 -0.85
C HIS A 762 -7.10 -49.83 -0.66
N PRO A 763 -6.19 -49.97 -1.65
CA PRO A 763 -5.15 -51.00 -1.71
C PRO A 763 -4.13 -50.87 -0.56
N PRO A 764 -3.32 -51.91 -0.30
CA PRO A 764 -2.42 -51.94 0.86
C PRO A 764 -1.46 -50.76 0.85
N ALA A 765 -1.41 -50.02 1.95
CA ALA A 765 -0.47 -48.93 2.14
C ALA A 765 0.97 -49.49 2.14
N ALA A 766 1.73 -49.16 1.10
CA ALA A 766 3.19 -49.29 1.09
C ALA A 766 3.80 -48.44 2.23
N PRO A 767 4.98 -48.80 2.76
CA PRO A 767 5.64 -48.04 3.84
C PRO A 767 5.84 -46.57 3.43
N ALA A 768 5.68 -45.67 4.41
CA ALA A 768 5.81 -44.23 4.19
C ALA A 768 7.29 -43.84 3.96
N PRO A 769 7.58 -42.85 3.09
CA PRO A 769 8.95 -42.43 2.79
C PRO A 769 9.64 -41.67 3.93
N LEU A 770 8.93 -41.36 5.02
CA LEU A 770 9.48 -40.72 6.21
C LEU A 770 9.33 -41.62 7.44
N ARG A 771 10.45 -41.96 8.08
CA ARG A 771 10.49 -42.63 9.39
C ARG A 771 10.82 -41.62 10.49
N VAL A 772 10.20 -41.76 11.66
CA VAL A 772 10.53 -40.94 12.84
C VAL A 772 11.20 -41.82 13.90
N LEU A 773 12.37 -41.41 14.38
CA LEU A 773 13.10 -42.04 15.49
C LEU A 773 13.18 -41.06 16.67
N ASP A 774 12.74 -41.49 17.85
CA ASP A 774 12.88 -40.70 19.08
C ASP A 774 14.27 -40.96 19.70
N THR A 775 15.07 -39.91 19.85
CA THR A 775 16.48 -39.99 20.25
C THR A 775 16.77 -39.24 21.55
N ARG A 776 15.77 -39.06 22.42
CA ARG A 776 15.89 -38.25 23.66
C ARG A 776 16.85 -38.82 24.71
N GLU A 777 17.35 -40.04 24.56
CA GLU A 777 18.25 -40.70 25.52
C GLU A 777 19.73 -40.39 25.26
N GLY A 778 20.38 -39.66 26.16
CA GLY A 778 21.83 -39.39 26.12
C GLY A 778 22.22 -37.96 26.53
N PRO A 779 23.50 -37.69 26.83
CA PRO A 779 23.92 -36.41 27.43
C PRO A 779 24.07 -35.26 26.43
N ASP A 780 24.41 -35.53 25.16
CA ASP A 780 24.63 -34.51 24.13
C ASP A 780 24.18 -34.96 22.73
N PRO A 781 23.99 -34.05 21.75
CA PRO A 781 23.48 -34.38 20.42
C PRO A 781 24.33 -35.39 19.64
N ALA A 782 25.66 -35.30 19.73
CA ALA A 782 26.58 -36.18 19.01
C ALA A 782 26.58 -37.60 19.59
N ALA A 783 26.56 -37.74 20.92
CA ALA A 783 26.44 -39.03 21.61
C ALA A 783 25.10 -39.71 21.33
N ARG A 784 23.99 -38.96 21.32
CA ARG A 784 22.66 -39.45 20.92
C ARG A 784 22.68 -39.94 19.47
N ALA A 785 23.21 -39.13 18.56
CA ALA A 785 23.33 -39.50 17.15
C ALA A 785 24.19 -40.76 16.94
N ALA A 786 25.32 -40.89 17.67
CA ALA A 786 26.18 -42.06 17.61
C ALA A 786 25.47 -43.34 18.12
N ALA A 787 24.72 -43.26 19.22
CA ALA A 787 23.95 -44.38 19.76
C ALA A 787 22.86 -44.88 18.80
N HIS A 788 22.25 -43.96 18.03
CA HIS A 788 21.21 -44.28 17.06
C HIS A 788 21.70 -44.45 15.62
N ARG A 789 23.02 -44.36 15.36
CA ARG A 789 23.62 -44.40 14.01
C ARG A 789 23.13 -45.58 13.17
N THR A 790 23.17 -46.79 13.72
CA THR A 790 22.78 -48.00 12.98
C THR A 790 21.30 -48.01 12.64
N ALA A 791 20.45 -47.56 13.58
CA ALA A 791 19.00 -47.49 13.37
C ALA A 791 18.63 -46.39 12.35
N ALA A 792 19.27 -45.23 12.43
CA ALA A 792 19.08 -44.13 11.49
C ALA A 792 19.46 -44.55 10.06
N ARG A 793 20.61 -45.23 9.88
CA ARG A 793 21.04 -45.75 8.57
C ARG A 793 20.10 -46.81 8.02
N ALA A 794 19.62 -47.73 8.85
CA ALA A 794 18.65 -48.74 8.44
C ALA A 794 17.32 -48.10 8.00
N ALA A 795 16.81 -47.14 8.77
CA ALA A 795 15.59 -46.41 8.45
C ALA A 795 15.71 -45.61 7.15
N LEU A 796 16.86 -44.95 6.94
CA LEU A 796 17.14 -44.21 5.72
C LEU A 796 17.25 -45.15 4.51
N ALA A 797 17.94 -46.29 4.65
CA ALA A 797 18.04 -47.30 3.59
C ALA A 797 16.71 -47.99 3.27
N GLU A 798 15.75 -48.01 4.20
CA GLU A 798 14.43 -48.57 3.97
C GLU A 798 13.50 -47.54 3.30
N SER A 799 13.40 -46.34 3.89
CA SER A 799 12.34 -45.37 3.59
C SER A 799 12.80 -44.15 2.78
N GLY A 800 14.11 -43.93 2.64
CA GLY A 800 14.67 -42.80 1.90
C GLY A 800 14.77 -41.50 2.71
N ALA A 801 13.95 -41.31 3.76
CA ALA A 801 14.12 -40.22 4.73
C ALA A 801 13.89 -40.66 6.19
N VAL A 802 14.61 -40.03 7.13
CA VAL A 802 14.44 -40.25 8.57
C VAL A 802 14.54 -38.95 9.37
N LEU A 803 13.52 -38.69 10.20
CA LEU A 803 13.48 -37.61 11.19
C LEU A 803 13.94 -38.13 12.55
N LEU A 804 15.04 -37.61 13.05
CA LEU A 804 15.57 -37.87 14.39
C LEU A 804 15.04 -36.79 15.35
N ARG A 805 14.10 -37.17 16.22
CA ARG A 805 13.42 -36.26 17.12
C ARG A 805 14.10 -36.19 18.49
N GLY A 806 14.36 -34.97 18.94
CA GLY A 806 14.94 -34.73 20.26
C GLY A 806 16.46 -34.91 20.37
N LEU A 807 17.20 -34.72 19.28
CA LEU A 807 18.67 -34.67 19.31
C LEU A 807 19.18 -33.45 20.10
N GLY A 808 18.44 -32.34 20.09
CA GLY A 808 18.76 -31.16 20.88
C GLY A 808 19.86 -30.30 20.25
N VAL A 809 19.96 -30.29 18.92
CA VAL A 809 20.83 -29.36 18.19
C VAL A 809 20.37 -27.91 18.40
N ARG A 810 21.30 -27.01 18.70
CA ARG A 810 21.04 -25.60 19.00
C ARG A 810 21.91 -24.65 18.18
N THR A 811 23.05 -25.14 17.70
CA THR A 811 23.98 -24.37 16.88
C THR A 811 24.25 -25.07 15.54
N PRO A 812 24.70 -24.33 14.51
CA PRO A 812 25.20 -24.95 13.28
C PRO A 812 26.38 -25.91 13.53
N GLY A 813 27.21 -25.64 14.54
CA GLY A 813 28.31 -26.54 14.95
C GLY A 813 27.80 -27.91 15.39
N ASP A 814 26.72 -27.94 16.19
CA ASP A 814 26.10 -29.19 16.66
C ASP A 814 25.63 -30.07 15.49
N VAL A 815 25.17 -29.45 14.39
CA VAL A 815 24.73 -30.16 13.18
C VAL A 815 25.91 -30.83 12.47
N GLY A 816 27.06 -30.14 12.42
CA GLY A 816 28.31 -30.74 11.91
C GLY A 816 28.80 -31.90 12.77
N GLU A 817 28.72 -31.78 14.09
CA GLU A 817 29.07 -32.87 15.03
C GLU A 817 28.11 -34.06 14.91
N VAL A 818 26.81 -33.83 14.73
CA VAL A 818 25.82 -34.87 14.46
C VAL A 818 26.10 -35.57 13.12
N ALA A 819 26.43 -34.83 12.06
CA ALA A 819 26.80 -35.42 10.78
C ALA A 819 28.02 -36.33 10.90
N ALA A 820 29.08 -35.88 11.59
CA ALA A 820 30.26 -36.69 11.88
C ALA A 820 29.91 -37.92 12.73
N ALA A 821 29.05 -37.76 13.74
CA ALA A 821 28.57 -38.84 14.59
C ALA A 821 27.68 -39.85 13.85
N LEU A 822 27.06 -39.48 12.73
CA LEU A 822 26.34 -40.39 11.82
C LEU A 822 27.24 -40.99 10.73
N ALA A 823 28.53 -40.63 10.74
CA ALA A 823 29.54 -40.96 9.74
C ALA A 823 29.14 -40.51 8.32
N ILE A 824 28.61 -39.29 8.22
CA ILE A 824 28.36 -38.60 6.96
C ILE A 824 29.62 -37.79 6.63
N GLU A 825 30.31 -38.16 5.56
CA GLU A 825 31.48 -37.42 5.09
C GLU A 825 31.01 -36.15 4.38
N ALA A 826 31.34 -34.99 4.94
CA ALA A 826 30.81 -33.73 4.47
C ALA A 826 31.54 -33.24 3.21
N MET A 827 30.80 -32.71 2.24
CA MET A 827 31.32 -32.22 0.98
C MET A 827 31.27 -30.70 0.90
N THR A 828 32.29 -30.09 0.30
CA THR A 828 32.27 -28.64 0.02
C THR A 828 31.47 -28.36 -1.24
N GLU A 829 30.44 -27.52 -1.12
CA GLU A 829 29.72 -26.99 -2.27
C GLU A 829 30.57 -25.91 -2.97
N ARG A 830 30.73 -26.02 -4.30
CA ARG A 830 31.56 -25.07 -5.09
C ARG A 830 30.78 -23.90 -5.70
N GLU A 831 29.44 -23.90 -5.65
CA GLU A 831 28.58 -22.86 -6.25
C GLU A 831 27.43 -22.50 -5.28
N GLY A 832 27.08 -21.22 -5.12
CA GLY A 832 25.98 -20.80 -4.23
C GLY A 832 25.32 -19.50 -4.69
N PHE A 833 23.99 -19.42 -4.60
CA PHE A 833 23.14 -18.35 -5.16
C PHE A 833 22.29 -17.60 -4.11
N ALA A 834 22.42 -17.92 -2.82
CA ALA A 834 21.68 -17.27 -1.73
C ALA A 834 22.64 -16.64 -0.71
N PRO A 835 22.24 -15.58 0.02
CA PRO A 835 22.97 -15.09 1.19
C PRO A 835 22.98 -16.20 2.24
N ARG A 836 24.07 -16.95 2.28
CA ARG A 836 24.31 -18.02 3.26
C ARG A 836 25.40 -17.56 4.21
N THR A 837 25.12 -17.63 5.50
CA THR A 837 26.20 -17.56 6.49
C THR A 837 26.87 -18.93 6.50
N THR A 838 28.09 -18.97 5.98
CA THR A 838 28.96 -20.14 6.02
C THR A 838 29.53 -20.24 7.43
N HIS A 839 29.15 -21.29 8.16
CA HIS A 839 29.61 -21.50 9.54
C HIS A 839 30.91 -22.30 9.58
N THR A 840 31.06 -23.26 8.67
CA THR A 840 32.30 -24.01 8.41
C THR A 840 32.37 -24.34 6.90
N PRO A 841 33.48 -24.88 6.36
CA PRO A 841 33.56 -25.26 4.95
C PRO A 841 32.47 -26.23 4.45
N TYR A 842 31.79 -26.92 5.36
CA TYR A 842 30.81 -27.97 5.04
C TYR A 842 29.43 -27.74 5.66
N VAL A 843 29.29 -26.75 6.55
CA VAL A 843 28.04 -26.41 7.23
C VAL A 843 27.66 -24.99 6.89
N HIS A 844 26.48 -24.82 6.30
CA HIS A 844 25.91 -23.51 6.03
C HIS A 844 24.49 -23.40 6.58
N SER A 845 24.06 -22.17 6.83
CA SER A 845 22.67 -21.89 7.19
C SER A 845 21.89 -21.45 5.96
N GLY A 846 20.72 -22.07 5.77
CA GLY A 846 19.78 -21.74 4.71
C GLY A 846 18.81 -20.66 5.18
N SER A 847 19.31 -19.41 5.16
CA SER A 847 18.65 -18.08 5.29
C SER A 847 17.84 -17.74 6.56
N HIS A 848 18.18 -16.57 7.13
CA HIS A 848 17.20 -15.56 7.55
C HIS A 848 16.65 -14.90 6.27
N TRP A 849 15.50 -15.34 5.77
CA TRP A 849 14.79 -14.74 4.62
C TRP A 849 13.51 -14.06 5.14
N PRO A 850 13.08 -12.90 4.61
CA PRO A 850 11.82 -12.27 5.01
C PRO A 850 10.64 -13.22 4.77
N ALA A 851 9.71 -13.31 5.72
CA ALA A 851 8.57 -14.24 5.64
C ALA A 851 7.62 -13.95 4.46
N ASP A 852 7.75 -12.76 3.85
CA ASP A 852 6.90 -12.18 2.82
C ASP A 852 7.60 -11.99 1.46
N GLU A 853 8.87 -12.39 1.32
CA GLU A 853 9.59 -12.31 0.05
C GLU A 853 9.66 -13.69 -0.64
N PRO A 854 9.33 -13.80 -1.95
CA PRO A 854 9.47 -15.06 -2.67
C PRO A 854 10.94 -15.45 -2.73
N MET A 855 11.32 -16.51 -2.02
CA MET A 855 12.66 -17.08 -2.09
C MET A 855 12.86 -17.72 -3.46
N CYS A 856 13.87 -17.30 -4.23
CA CYS A 856 14.43 -18.17 -5.27
C CYS A 856 14.96 -19.41 -4.54
N MET A 857 14.32 -20.55 -4.82
CA MET A 857 14.37 -21.80 -4.08
C MET A 857 15.76 -22.17 -3.52
N HIS A 858 15.80 -22.88 -2.39
CA HIS A 858 17.03 -23.38 -1.80
C HIS A 858 17.74 -24.34 -2.77
N HIS A 859 18.69 -23.82 -3.55
CA HIS A 859 19.40 -24.59 -4.55
C HIS A 859 20.62 -25.28 -3.93
N GLU A 860 20.57 -26.59 -3.67
CA GLU A 860 21.76 -27.36 -3.32
C GLU A 860 22.38 -27.87 -4.62
N LEU A 861 23.32 -27.09 -5.16
CA LEU A 861 23.82 -27.18 -6.54
C LEU A 861 25.10 -27.99 -6.64
N SER A 862 25.29 -29.03 -5.82
CA SER A 862 26.45 -29.93 -5.97
C SER A 862 26.27 -30.88 -7.16
N TYR A 863 25.99 -30.34 -8.35
CA TYR A 863 25.84 -31.12 -9.58
C TYR A 863 27.19 -31.46 -10.21
N ALA A 864 28.30 -31.09 -9.57
CA ALA A 864 29.63 -31.49 -10.01
C ALA A 864 29.80 -33.03 -10.00
N ALA A 865 29.02 -33.75 -9.18
CA ALA A 865 29.06 -35.20 -9.10
C ALA A 865 28.04 -35.87 -10.05
N THR A 866 28.39 -37.05 -10.56
CA THR A 866 27.55 -37.90 -11.41
C THR A 866 26.29 -38.41 -10.69
N VAL A 867 26.30 -38.41 -9.36
CA VAL A 867 25.22 -38.89 -8.47
C VAL A 867 25.11 -37.92 -7.28
N PRO A 868 23.90 -37.52 -6.85
CA PRO A 868 23.70 -36.59 -5.73
C PRO A 868 23.99 -37.26 -4.37
N GLY A 869 24.49 -36.47 -3.42
CA GLY A 869 24.83 -36.90 -2.05
C GLY A 869 23.66 -36.95 -1.08
N THR A 870 23.92 -37.36 0.17
CA THR A 870 22.92 -37.35 1.26
C THR A 870 22.86 -35.96 1.90
N LEU A 871 21.64 -35.50 2.20
CA LEU A 871 21.40 -34.21 2.86
C LEU A 871 21.01 -34.39 4.32
N LEU A 872 21.53 -33.52 5.18
CA LEU A 872 21.17 -33.43 6.59
C LEU A 872 20.71 -32.02 6.92
N PHE A 873 19.48 -31.90 7.42
CA PHE A 873 18.85 -30.64 7.85
C PHE A 873 18.70 -30.63 9.37
N GLY A 874 19.23 -29.62 10.05
CA GLY A 874 19.05 -29.41 11.50
C GLY A 874 18.21 -28.17 11.79
N CYS A 875 17.18 -28.31 12.62
CA CYS A 875 16.30 -27.21 13.02
C CYS A 875 16.80 -26.57 14.31
N LEU A 876 17.38 -25.38 14.20
CA LEU A 876 18.02 -24.67 15.30
C LEU A 876 17.01 -23.91 16.16
N THR A 877 15.90 -23.45 15.55
CA THR A 877 14.78 -22.77 16.22
C THR A 877 13.43 -23.42 15.86
N ALA A 878 12.51 -23.50 16.83
CA ALA A 878 11.19 -24.09 16.59
C ALA A 878 10.27 -23.11 15.82
N PRO A 879 9.51 -23.61 14.84
CA PRO A 879 8.55 -22.79 14.14
C PRO A 879 7.29 -22.43 14.98
N GLY A 880 6.73 -21.22 14.81
CA GLY A 880 5.55 -20.68 15.49
C GLY A 880 4.19 -21.01 14.83
N SER A 881 4.18 -21.44 13.56
CA SER A 881 3.07 -22.16 12.91
C SER A 881 3.59 -23.48 12.31
N ALA A 882 2.74 -24.36 11.78
CA ALA A 882 3.04 -25.77 11.52
C ALA A 882 4.03 -26.09 10.36
N GLY A 883 5.22 -25.48 10.33
CA GLY A 883 6.24 -25.71 9.29
C GLY A 883 6.72 -27.16 9.21
N ARG A 884 6.62 -27.77 8.02
CA ARG A 884 7.06 -29.13 7.71
C ARG A 884 8.19 -29.09 6.67
N THR A 885 9.10 -30.05 6.70
CA THR A 885 9.87 -30.39 5.50
C THR A 885 9.22 -31.62 4.92
N THR A 886 8.80 -31.51 3.67
CA THR A 886 8.09 -32.57 2.99
C THR A 886 9.03 -33.38 2.12
N VAL A 887 8.77 -34.69 2.04
CA VAL A 887 9.53 -35.65 1.25
C VAL A 887 8.57 -36.48 0.41
N ALA A 888 8.94 -36.75 -0.84
CA ALA A 888 8.18 -37.56 -1.77
C ALA A 888 9.03 -38.74 -2.25
N ASP A 889 8.42 -39.91 -2.37
CA ASP A 889 9.08 -41.12 -2.86
C ASP A 889 9.31 -41.05 -4.38
N SER A 890 10.56 -40.92 -4.79
CA SER A 890 10.97 -40.74 -6.19
C SER A 890 10.69 -41.97 -7.07
N GLN A 891 10.57 -43.16 -6.49
CA GLN A 891 10.27 -44.39 -7.23
C GLN A 891 8.78 -44.44 -7.56
N ARG A 892 7.95 -44.04 -6.60
CA ARG A 892 6.49 -43.97 -6.78
C ARG A 892 6.08 -42.82 -7.68
N VAL A 893 6.78 -41.68 -7.58
CA VAL A 893 6.60 -40.58 -8.54
C VAL A 893 6.93 -41.06 -9.96
N LEU A 894 8.07 -41.73 -10.18
CA LEU A 894 8.41 -42.28 -11.50
C LEU A 894 7.31 -43.20 -12.05
N ALA A 895 6.82 -44.12 -11.21
CA ALA A 895 5.79 -45.08 -11.61
C ALA A 895 4.42 -44.43 -11.91
N ALA A 896 4.15 -43.24 -11.37
CA ALA A 896 2.89 -42.54 -11.52
C ALA A 896 2.91 -41.45 -12.60
N LEU A 897 4.08 -41.07 -13.11
CA LEU A 897 4.20 -40.11 -14.19
C LEU A 897 3.74 -40.71 -15.54
N PRO A 898 3.12 -39.92 -16.43
CA PRO A 898 2.68 -40.39 -17.74
C PRO A 898 3.86 -40.92 -18.58
N PRO A 899 3.74 -42.10 -19.24
CA PRO A 899 4.85 -42.68 -20.01
C PRO A 899 5.36 -41.79 -21.16
N ASP A 900 4.47 -40.99 -21.75
CA ASP A 900 4.76 -39.99 -22.79
C ASP A 900 5.56 -38.79 -22.25
N LEU A 901 5.39 -38.46 -20.96
CA LEU A 901 6.22 -37.48 -20.26
C LEU A 901 7.58 -38.08 -19.87
N VAL A 902 7.58 -39.33 -19.39
CA VAL A 902 8.80 -40.00 -18.87
C VAL A 902 9.77 -40.36 -20.00
N ALA A 903 9.29 -40.88 -21.13
CA ALA A 903 10.14 -41.41 -22.19
C ALA A 903 11.16 -40.40 -22.78
N PRO A 904 10.82 -39.12 -23.04
CA PRO A 904 11.80 -38.11 -23.46
C PRO A 904 12.89 -37.86 -22.40
N PHE A 905 12.49 -37.78 -21.12
CA PHE A 905 13.40 -37.54 -20.00
C PHE A 905 14.31 -38.73 -19.68
N GLU A 906 13.82 -39.96 -19.87
CA GLU A 906 14.64 -41.18 -19.79
C GLU A 906 15.65 -41.27 -20.94
N ARG A 907 15.22 -40.91 -22.16
CA ARG A 907 16.05 -41.07 -23.37
C ARG A 907 17.10 -39.97 -23.52
N HIS A 908 16.72 -38.73 -23.24
CA HIS A 908 17.52 -37.54 -23.53
C HIS A 908 17.96 -36.80 -22.26
N GLY A 909 17.36 -37.07 -21.11
CA GLY A 909 17.57 -36.29 -19.90
C GLY A 909 16.93 -34.90 -20.00
N TRP A 910 17.43 -33.97 -19.21
CA TRP A 910 17.10 -32.55 -19.24
C TRP A 910 18.35 -31.70 -19.44
N LEU A 911 18.16 -30.49 -19.93
CA LEU A 911 19.20 -29.50 -20.19
C LEU A 911 19.03 -28.34 -19.19
N LEU A 912 20.01 -28.16 -18.32
CA LEU A 912 20.13 -27.00 -17.43
C LEU A 912 20.82 -25.86 -18.18
N ARG A 913 20.23 -24.67 -18.17
CA ARG A 913 20.84 -23.43 -18.67
C ARG A 913 21.02 -22.47 -17.51
N ARG A 914 22.16 -21.80 -17.43
CA ARG A 914 22.45 -20.80 -16.39
C ARG A 914 23.06 -19.54 -16.98
N MET A 915 22.62 -18.41 -16.45
CA MET A 915 23.15 -17.09 -16.77
C MET A 915 23.76 -16.47 -15.52
N TYR A 916 25.05 -16.14 -15.58
CA TYR A 916 25.76 -15.46 -14.50
C TYR A 916 25.85 -13.96 -14.80
N HIS A 917 25.19 -13.14 -13.98
CA HIS A 917 25.06 -11.69 -14.13
C HIS A 917 24.72 -10.98 -12.80
N ASP A 918 24.66 -9.65 -12.83
CA ASP A 918 24.53 -8.78 -11.64
C ASP A 918 23.20 -8.90 -10.88
N VAL A 919 22.20 -9.58 -11.45
CA VAL A 919 20.95 -9.92 -10.77
C VAL A 919 20.93 -11.42 -10.55
N GLY A 920 21.38 -11.85 -9.37
CA GLY A 920 21.32 -13.24 -8.93
C GLY A 920 22.68 -13.84 -8.56
N LEU A 921 23.68 -13.80 -9.46
CA LEU A 921 25.05 -14.27 -9.16
C LEU A 921 26.06 -13.89 -10.25
N ALA A 922 27.10 -13.13 -9.90
CA ALA A 922 28.24 -12.90 -10.79
C ALA A 922 29.10 -14.16 -10.91
N TRP A 923 29.64 -14.45 -12.11
CA TRP A 923 30.46 -15.65 -12.32
C TRP A 923 31.71 -15.67 -11.43
N ALA A 924 32.28 -14.50 -11.10
CA ALA A 924 33.46 -14.42 -10.26
C ALA A 924 33.19 -14.89 -8.82
N ASP A 925 32.00 -14.58 -8.29
CA ASP A 925 31.55 -15.05 -6.99
C ASP A 925 31.18 -16.54 -7.04
N ALA A 926 30.55 -16.97 -8.13
CA ALA A 926 30.15 -18.36 -8.36
C ALA A 926 31.34 -19.32 -8.38
N PHE A 927 32.38 -18.97 -9.13
CA PHE A 927 33.58 -19.81 -9.29
C PHE A 927 34.70 -19.45 -8.31
N ARG A 928 34.47 -18.46 -7.43
CA ARG A 928 35.45 -17.93 -6.46
C ARG A 928 36.80 -17.58 -7.09
N THR A 929 36.76 -17.01 -8.29
CA THR A 929 37.94 -16.63 -9.07
C THR A 929 37.59 -15.50 -10.04
N THR A 930 38.52 -14.58 -10.28
CA THR A 930 38.39 -13.53 -11.30
C THR A 930 39.11 -13.90 -12.61
N GLU A 931 39.72 -15.08 -12.68
CA GLU A 931 40.42 -15.56 -13.87
C GLU A 931 39.49 -16.39 -14.76
N ARG A 932 39.16 -15.87 -15.95
CA ARG A 932 38.31 -16.60 -16.92
C ARG A 932 38.89 -17.96 -17.31
N SER A 933 40.22 -18.07 -17.44
CA SER A 933 40.91 -19.33 -17.75
C SER A 933 40.69 -20.42 -16.70
N ALA A 934 40.51 -20.06 -15.43
CA ALA A 934 40.20 -21.03 -14.37
C ALA A 934 38.75 -21.55 -14.50
N VAL A 935 37.82 -20.67 -14.89
CA VAL A 935 36.42 -21.04 -15.18
C VAL A 935 36.33 -21.92 -16.43
N ASP A 936 37.08 -21.58 -17.48
CA ASP A 936 37.13 -22.38 -18.72
C ASP A 936 37.68 -23.78 -18.45
N ALA A 937 38.75 -23.89 -17.64
CA ALA A 937 39.33 -25.17 -17.23
C ALA A 937 38.36 -26.00 -16.38
N TYR A 938 37.64 -25.36 -15.44
CA TYR A 938 36.60 -26.03 -14.65
C TYR A 938 35.47 -26.55 -15.54
N CYS A 939 34.94 -25.72 -16.44
CA CYS A 939 33.87 -26.10 -17.35
C CYS A 939 34.30 -27.27 -18.25
N ALA A 940 35.54 -27.25 -18.76
CA ALA A 940 36.09 -28.34 -19.54
C ALA A 940 36.21 -29.65 -18.73
N ALA A 941 36.72 -29.58 -17.50
CA ALA A 941 36.86 -30.75 -16.61
C ALA A 941 35.50 -31.34 -16.20
N ALA A 942 34.49 -30.50 -16.00
CA ALA A 942 33.14 -30.89 -15.58
C ALA A 942 32.19 -31.22 -16.76
N GLY A 943 32.66 -31.16 -18.01
CA GLY A 943 31.84 -31.39 -19.20
C GLY A 943 30.69 -30.39 -19.37
N ILE A 944 30.92 -29.12 -19.00
CA ILE A 944 29.96 -28.02 -19.09
C ILE A 944 30.21 -27.22 -20.37
N GLU A 945 29.18 -27.09 -21.20
CA GLU A 945 29.21 -26.16 -22.33
C GLU A 945 29.11 -24.73 -21.79
N HIS A 946 29.97 -23.82 -22.24
CA HIS A 946 29.97 -22.43 -21.79
C HIS A 946 30.23 -21.44 -22.92
N ALA A 947 29.72 -20.22 -22.76
CA ALA A 947 29.93 -19.12 -23.68
C ALA A 947 30.07 -17.79 -22.92
N TRP A 948 31.12 -17.04 -23.23
CA TRP A 948 31.31 -15.68 -22.76
C TRP A 948 30.55 -14.70 -23.66
N LEU A 949 29.68 -13.87 -23.07
CA LEU A 949 28.88 -12.88 -23.79
C LEU A 949 29.68 -11.58 -24.04
N PRO A 950 29.30 -10.77 -25.05
CA PRO A 950 30.02 -9.53 -25.40
C PRO A 950 30.12 -8.49 -24.27
N ASP A 951 29.18 -8.51 -23.35
CA ASP A 951 29.12 -7.64 -22.17
C ASP A 951 29.87 -8.21 -20.95
N GLY A 952 30.57 -9.34 -21.10
CA GLY A 952 31.39 -9.94 -20.06
C GLY A 952 30.66 -10.92 -19.13
N ARG A 953 29.38 -11.19 -19.38
CA ARG A 953 28.59 -12.23 -18.69
C ARG A 953 28.99 -13.64 -19.15
N LEU A 954 28.62 -14.66 -18.37
CA LEU A 954 28.85 -16.07 -18.67
C LEU A 954 27.52 -16.83 -18.77
N ALA A 955 27.37 -17.61 -19.84
CA ALA A 955 26.27 -18.55 -20.01
C ALA A 955 26.80 -19.99 -19.95
N THR A 956 26.13 -20.89 -19.23
CA THR A 956 26.47 -22.32 -19.22
C THR A 956 25.28 -23.20 -19.58
N ARG A 957 25.57 -24.36 -20.19
CA ARG A 957 24.58 -25.39 -20.55
C ARG A 957 25.11 -26.76 -20.16
N GLN A 958 24.26 -27.56 -19.52
CA GLN A 958 24.66 -28.87 -19.01
C GLN A 958 23.53 -29.89 -19.09
N ARG A 959 23.82 -31.07 -19.64
CA ARG A 959 22.87 -32.18 -19.71
C ARG A 959 22.88 -33.00 -18.42
N ARG A 960 21.69 -33.43 -18.00
CA ARG A 960 21.45 -34.13 -16.74
C ARG A 960 20.44 -35.23 -16.90
N THR A 961 20.55 -36.26 -16.08
CA THR A 961 19.61 -37.38 -16.09
C THR A 961 18.41 -37.05 -15.21
N ALA A 962 17.19 -37.20 -15.74
CA ALA A 962 15.95 -37.06 -14.97
C ALA A 962 15.51 -38.38 -14.32
N VAL A 963 16.00 -39.52 -14.82
CA VAL A 963 15.76 -40.86 -14.26
C VAL A 963 17.10 -41.52 -13.94
N VAL A 964 17.38 -41.68 -12.66
CA VAL A 964 18.66 -42.23 -12.16
C VAL A 964 18.44 -43.62 -11.60
N ARG A 965 19.49 -44.46 -11.60
CA ARG A 965 19.46 -45.75 -10.89
C ARG A 965 20.13 -45.59 -9.55
N HIS A 966 19.43 -45.97 -8.48
CA HIS A 966 20.00 -45.88 -7.14
C HIS A 966 21.21 -46.82 -7.02
N PRO A 967 22.38 -46.35 -6.57
CA PRO A 967 23.63 -47.10 -6.64
C PRO A 967 23.66 -48.36 -5.75
N ALA A 968 22.87 -48.40 -4.67
CA ALA A 968 22.82 -49.57 -3.79
C ALA A 968 21.72 -50.58 -4.15
N THR A 969 20.56 -50.12 -4.66
CA THR A 969 19.40 -51.00 -4.95
C THR A 969 19.24 -51.30 -6.45
N GLY A 970 19.83 -50.50 -7.35
CA GLY A 970 19.72 -50.63 -8.81
C GLY A 970 18.38 -50.18 -9.40
N GLU A 971 17.43 -49.81 -8.54
CA GLU A 971 16.08 -49.41 -8.93
C GLU A 971 16.07 -48.02 -9.58
N PRO A 972 15.25 -47.81 -10.63
CA PRO A 972 15.11 -46.50 -11.26
C PRO A 972 14.27 -45.57 -10.37
N CYS A 973 14.73 -44.33 -10.24
CA CYS A 973 14.11 -43.27 -9.46
C CYS A 973 13.94 -42.02 -10.33
N TRP A 974 12.84 -41.29 -10.13
CA TRP A 974 12.65 -39.96 -10.72
C TRP A 974 13.46 -38.93 -9.93
N PHE A 975 14.47 -38.35 -10.57
CA PHE A 975 15.34 -37.34 -9.97
C PHE A 975 15.04 -35.99 -10.62
N ASN A 976 14.08 -35.26 -10.03
CA ASN A 976 13.55 -34.05 -10.63
C ASN A 976 14.03 -32.78 -9.95
N GLN A 977 14.75 -31.98 -10.72
CA GLN A 977 15.03 -30.58 -10.39
C GLN A 977 14.42 -29.63 -11.41
N ILE A 978 13.70 -30.15 -12.41
CA ILE A 978 13.07 -29.36 -13.46
C ILE A 978 12.02 -28.44 -12.84
N ALA A 979 11.23 -28.92 -11.86
CA ALA A 979 10.30 -28.08 -11.11
C ALA A 979 11.01 -27.01 -10.27
N PHE A 980 12.27 -27.21 -9.87
CA PHE A 980 12.99 -26.27 -8.99
C PHE A 980 13.90 -25.28 -9.73
N LEU A 981 14.11 -25.46 -11.04
CA LEU A 981 15.04 -24.69 -11.85
C LEU A 981 14.46 -24.26 -13.21
N ASN A 982 13.13 -24.33 -13.37
CA ASN A 982 12.46 -23.80 -14.55
C ASN A 982 11.94 -22.40 -14.28
N GLY A 983 12.06 -21.50 -15.26
CA GLY A 983 11.47 -20.17 -15.14
C GLY A 983 9.98 -20.20 -14.77
N LEU A 984 9.26 -21.26 -15.19
CA LEU A 984 7.84 -21.42 -14.94
C LEU A 984 7.44 -21.60 -13.47
N THR A 985 8.40 -21.93 -12.58
CA THR A 985 8.14 -22.07 -11.14
C THR A 985 8.53 -20.84 -10.31
N MET A 986 9.06 -19.80 -10.96
CA MET A 986 9.15 -18.47 -10.36
C MET A 986 7.75 -17.85 -10.23
N ASP A 987 7.58 -16.97 -9.24
CA ASP A 987 6.37 -16.14 -9.15
C ASP A 987 6.11 -15.43 -10.50
N PRO A 988 4.88 -15.42 -11.03
CA PRO A 988 4.59 -14.87 -12.35
C PRO A 988 5.02 -13.41 -12.54
N ALA A 989 4.98 -12.58 -11.49
CA ALA A 989 5.43 -11.19 -11.53
C ALA A 989 6.96 -11.09 -11.58
N VAL A 990 7.66 -11.95 -10.84
CA VAL A 990 9.13 -12.05 -10.86
C VAL A 990 9.63 -12.58 -12.21
N ARG A 991 9.01 -13.64 -12.73
CA ARG A 991 9.29 -14.19 -14.06
C ARG A 991 9.06 -13.16 -15.15
N GLY A 992 7.94 -12.43 -15.08
CA GLY A 992 7.61 -11.35 -16.02
C GLY A 992 8.65 -10.24 -15.99
N TYR A 993 8.99 -9.75 -14.80
CA TYR A 993 10.04 -8.75 -14.62
C TYR A 993 11.39 -9.18 -15.20
N LEU A 994 11.88 -10.38 -14.86
CA LEU A 994 13.19 -10.85 -15.34
C LEU A 994 13.19 -11.11 -16.86
N THR A 995 12.08 -11.57 -17.41
CA THR A 995 11.93 -11.79 -18.87
C THR A 995 11.89 -10.47 -19.63
N ASP A 996 11.23 -9.44 -19.11
CA ASP A 996 11.15 -8.11 -19.74
C ASP A 996 12.50 -7.37 -19.71
N VAL A 997 13.27 -7.54 -18.63
CA VAL A 997 14.58 -6.88 -18.47
C VAL A 997 15.70 -7.60 -19.23
N TYR A 998 15.73 -8.94 -19.24
CA TYR A 998 16.87 -9.72 -19.74
C TYR A 998 16.55 -10.64 -20.94
N GLY A 999 15.29 -10.73 -21.35
CA GLY A 999 14.82 -11.64 -22.39
C GLY A 999 14.57 -13.07 -21.88
N PRO A 1000 13.92 -13.93 -22.69
CA PRO A 1000 13.54 -15.30 -22.31
C PRO A 1000 14.72 -16.23 -22.03
N ASP A 1001 15.92 -15.91 -22.54
CA ASP A 1001 17.17 -16.64 -22.26
C ASP A 1001 18.01 -15.98 -21.16
N GLY A 1002 17.54 -14.86 -20.59
CA GLY A 1002 18.23 -14.05 -19.59
C GLY A 1002 17.85 -14.38 -18.15
N LEU A 1003 17.05 -15.43 -17.92
CA LEU A 1003 16.74 -15.90 -16.57
C LEU A 1003 18.00 -16.51 -15.93
N PRO A 1004 18.22 -16.30 -14.60
CA PRO A 1004 19.40 -16.85 -13.91
C PRO A 1004 19.55 -18.37 -14.08
N PHE A 1005 18.43 -19.09 -14.15
CA PHE A 1005 18.35 -20.52 -14.40
C PHE A 1005 17.11 -20.85 -15.23
N ASP A 1006 17.24 -21.86 -16.11
CA ASP A 1006 16.09 -22.43 -16.82
C ASP A 1006 16.36 -23.87 -17.28
N THR A 1007 15.29 -24.63 -17.57
CA THR A 1007 15.39 -26.04 -17.98
C THR A 1007 14.61 -26.37 -19.25
N ALA A 1008 15.20 -27.22 -20.08
CA ALA A 1008 14.60 -27.81 -21.27
C ALA A 1008 14.75 -29.34 -21.26
N ALA A 1009 14.08 -30.06 -22.16
CA ALA A 1009 14.42 -31.45 -22.45
C ALA A 1009 15.87 -31.55 -22.97
N GLY A 1010 16.53 -32.69 -22.79
CA GLY A 1010 17.95 -32.85 -23.12
C GLY A 1010 18.29 -32.72 -24.61
N ASP A 1011 17.28 -32.72 -25.49
CA ASP A 1011 17.38 -32.40 -26.91
C ASP A 1011 17.17 -30.91 -27.23
N GLY A 1012 16.85 -30.09 -26.22
CA GLY A 1012 16.59 -28.65 -26.31
C GLY A 1012 15.11 -28.27 -26.38
N THR A 1013 14.18 -29.23 -26.39
CA THR A 1013 12.75 -28.95 -26.43
C THR A 1013 12.29 -28.22 -25.15
N PRO A 1014 11.53 -27.11 -25.22
CA PRO A 1014 11.07 -26.40 -24.01
C PRO A 1014 10.18 -27.27 -23.12
N VAL A 1015 10.34 -27.13 -21.80
CA VAL A 1015 9.39 -27.69 -20.83
C VAL A 1015 8.20 -26.72 -20.70
N THR A 1016 6.97 -27.24 -20.79
CA THR A 1016 5.76 -26.41 -20.78
C THR A 1016 5.15 -26.30 -19.38
N ALA A 1017 4.28 -25.30 -19.14
CA ALA A 1017 3.55 -25.16 -17.88
C ALA A 1017 2.74 -26.41 -17.54
N ALA A 1018 2.04 -26.98 -18.53
CA ALA A 1018 1.30 -28.22 -18.36
C ALA A 1018 2.20 -29.41 -17.96
N THR A 1019 3.45 -29.45 -18.45
CA THR A 1019 4.44 -30.46 -18.05
C THR A 1019 4.87 -30.27 -16.60
N VAL A 1020 5.16 -29.03 -16.18
CA VAL A 1020 5.53 -28.69 -14.80
C VAL A 1020 4.39 -28.99 -13.83
N ASP A 1021 3.18 -28.54 -14.15
CA ASP A 1021 1.97 -28.76 -13.33
C ASP A 1021 1.65 -30.25 -13.21
N GLY A 1022 1.77 -31.01 -14.30
CA GLY A 1022 1.57 -32.45 -14.30
C GLY A 1022 2.59 -33.20 -13.42
N ILE A 1023 3.85 -32.74 -13.40
CA ILE A 1023 4.87 -33.29 -12.51
C ILE A 1023 4.57 -32.93 -11.05
N ASN A 1024 4.26 -31.66 -10.74
CA ASN A 1024 3.94 -31.19 -9.39
C ASN A 1024 2.72 -31.90 -8.80
N ALA A 1025 1.66 -32.09 -9.58
CA ALA A 1025 0.46 -32.81 -9.15
C ALA A 1025 0.71 -34.29 -8.81
N VAL A 1026 1.72 -34.92 -9.44
CA VAL A 1026 2.15 -36.27 -9.08
C VAL A 1026 3.00 -36.22 -7.81
N TYR A 1027 3.90 -35.25 -7.68
CA TYR A 1027 4.69 -35.03 -6.46
C TYR A 1027 3.80 -34.86 -5.23
N ASP A 1028 2.86 -33.92 -5.26
CA ASP A 1028 1.96 -33.61 -4.15
C ASP A 1028 1.21 -34.85 -3.64
N ARG A 1029 0.86 -35.78 -4.53
CA ARG A 1029 0.16 -37.02 -4.19
C ARG A 1029 1.01 -38.00 -3.38
N PHE A 1030 2.33 -37.97 -3.54
CA PHE A 1030 3.26 -38.86 -2.86
C PHE A 1030 4.11 -38.16 -1.79
N THR A 1031 3.81 -36.90 -1.52
CA THR A 1031 4.46 -36.09 -0.52
C THR A 1031 3.93 -36.40 0.89
N VAL A 1032 4.84 -36.63 1.83
CA VAL A 1032 4.57 -36.70 3.27
C VAL A 1032 5.49 -35.72 3.99
N GLY A 1033 5.08 -35.21 5.15
CA GLY A 1033 5.96 -34.39 5.97
C GLY A 1033 5.63 -34.57 7.44
N GLU A 1034 6.47 -34.05 8.32
CA GLU A 1034 6.23 -33.98 9.77
C GLU A 1034 6.55 -32.54 10.25
N PRO A 1035 5.86 -32.04 11.29
CA PRO A 1035 6.18 -30.73 11.84
C PRO A 1035 7.54 -30.78 12.54
N TRP A 1036 8.34 -29.73 12.32
CA TRP A 1036 9.65 -29.60 12.96
C TRP A 1036 9.53 -29.19 14.42
N GLN A 1037 10.37 -29.76 15.28
CA GLN A 1037 10.64 -29.27 16.62
C GLN A 1037 12.05 -28.70 16.70
N GLN A 1038 12.28 -27.77 17.62
CA GLN A 1038 13.64 -27.30 17.89
C GLN A 1038 14.52 -28.50 18.29
N GLY A 1039 15.67 -28.63 17.63
CA GLY A 1039 16.59 -29.72 17.89
C GLY A 1039 16.29 -31.01 17.11
N ASP A 1040 15.30 -31.02 16.23
CA ASP A 1040 15.08 -32.13 15.27
C ASP A 1040 16.13 -32.10 14.15
N VAL A 1041 16.46 -33.28 13.61
CA VAL A 1041 17.34 -33.44 12.44
C VAL A 1041 16.68 -34.38 11.43
N LEU A 1042 16.61 -33.97 10.16
CA LEU A 1042 16.12 -34.77 9.05
C LEU A 1042 17.29 -35.21 8.16
N LEU A 1043 17.39 -36.51 7.89
CA LEU A 1043 18.27 -37.07 6.88
C LEU A 1043 17.47 -37.48 5.64
N VAL A 1044 17.99 -37.13 4.46
CA VAL A 1044 17.35 -37.37 3.17
C VAL A 1044 18.34 -38.04 2.21
N ASP A 1045 17.94 -39.18 1.67
CA ASP A 1045 18.56 -39.79 0.49
C ASP A 1045 18.04 -39.05 -0.74
N ASN A 1046 18.88 -38.18 -1.30
CA ASN A 1046 18.48 -37.27 -2.38
C ASN A 1046 18.25 -37.99 -3.74
N ILE A 1047 18.47 -39.31 -3.81
CA ILE A 1047 18.13 -40.14 -4.98
C ILE A 1047 16.75 -40.77 -4.82
N ARG A 1048 16.47 -41.33 -3.64
CA ARG A 1048 15.23 -42.07 -3.36
C ARG A 1048 14.07 -41.18 -2.95
N THR A 1049 14.37 -40.01 -2.40
CA THR A 1049 13.36 -39.04 -1.99
C THR A 1049 13.66 -37.67 -2.56
N ALA A 1050 12.65 -37.06 -3.17
CA ALA A 1050 12.66 -35.62 -3.40
C ALA A 1050 12.19 -34.91 -2.14
N HIS A 1051 12.65 -33.69 -1.92
CA HIS A 1051 12.21 -32.88 -0.81
C HIS A 1051 11.78 -31.51 -1.32
N ALA A 1052 10.80 -30.92 -0.65
CA ALA A 1052 10.38 -29.55 -0.89
C ALA A 1052 10.35 -28.78 0.43
N ARG A 1053 10.31 -27.46 0.32
CA ARG A 1053 10.08 -26.57 1.46
C ARG A 1053 8.74 -25.88 1.22
N GLU A 1054 7.77 -26.17 2.06
CA GLU A 1054 6.56 -25.35 2.11
C GLU A 1054 6.93 -23.95 2.60
N PRO A 1055 6.30 -22.87 2.08
CA PRO A 1055 6.41 -21.54 2.66
C PRO A 1055 6.06 -21.60 4.15
N TYR A 1056 6.80 -20.87 4.97
CA TYR A 1056 6.67 -20.93 6.43
C TYR A 1056 6.58 -19.52 7.02
N GLU A 1057 5.73 -19.33 8.03
CA GLU A 1057 5.48 -18.04 8.69
C GLU A 1057 6.23 -17.94 10.02
N GLY A 1058 7.19 -17.02 10.12
CA GLY A 1058 7.95 -16.71 11.33
C GLY A 1058 9.46 -16.98 11.17
N PRO A 1059 10.28 -16.64 12.18
CA PRO A 1059 11.71 -16.94 12.13
C PRO A 1059 11.93 -18.45 12.22
N ARG A 1060 12.79 -18.99 11.34
CA ARG A 1060 13.26 -20.38 11.36
C ARG A 1060 14.72 -20.42 10.94
N ASP A 1061 15.54 -21.07 11.74
CA ASP A 1061 16.95 -21.28 11.45
C ASP A 1061 17.21 -22.75 11.14
N ILE A 1062 17.62 -23.04 9.91
CA ILE A 1062 18.01 -24.38 9.46
C ILE A 1062 19.49 -24.37 9.10
N ALA A 1063 20.25 -25.29 9.68
CA ALA A 1063 21.59 -25.60 9.21
C ALA A 1063 21.57 -26.85 8.32
N VAL A 1064 22.39 -26.83 7.28
CA VAL A 1064 22.46 -27.90 6.27
C VAL A 1064 23.88 -28.41 6.15
N VAL A 1065 24.01 -29.73 6.05
CA VAL A 1065 25.24 -30.43 5.70
C VAL A 1065 24.99 -31.30 4.48
N LEU A 1066 25.76 -31.06 3.42
CA LEU A 1066 25.83 -31.94 2.27
C LEU A 1066 26.89 -33.02 2.56
N GLY A 1067 26.49 -34.27 2.46
CA GLY A 1067 27.38 -35.41 2.58
C GLY A 1067 27.54 -36.18 1.29
N ASP A 1068 28.65 -36.92 1.17
CA ASP A 1068 28.81 -37.97 0.17
C ASP A 1068 27.62 -38.95 0.26
N PRO A 1069 27.19 -39.63 -0.82
CA PRO A 1069 26.11 -40.59 -0.76
C PRO A 1069 26.40 -41.56 0.38
N ILE A 1070 25.48 -41.70 1.35
CA ILE A 1070 25.70 -42.56 2.51
C ILE A 1070 26.12 -43.95 2.01
N GLN A 1071 27.39 -44.28 2.20
CA GLN A 1071 27.91 -45.58 1.85
C GLN A 1071 27.31 -46.58 2.85
N LEU A 1072 26.31 -47.32 2.38
CA LEU A 1072 25.77 -48.45 3.12
C LEU A 1072 26.85 -49.53 3.19
N PRO A 1073 27.08 -50.16 4.37
CA PRO A 1073 28.09 -51.20 4.50
C PRO A 1073 27.91 -52.30 3.44
N GLY A 1074 28.90 -52.49 2.57
CA GLY A 1074 28.94 -53.56 1.56
C GLY A 1074 28.80 -53.14 0.10
N HIS A 1075 28.55 -51.86 -0.21
CA HIS A 1075 28.47 -51.37 -1.59
C HIS A 1075 29.58 -50.36 -1.89
N VAL A 1076 30.61 -50.82 -2.62
CA VAL A 1076 31.65 -49.94 -3.19
C VAL A 1076 31.19 -49.54 -4.59
N LEU A 1077 30.85 -48.26 -4.79
CA LEU A 1077 30.81 -47.71 -6.14
C LEU A 1077 32.24 -47.61 -6.66
N PRO A 1078 32.51 -47.94 -7.93
CA PRO A 1078 33.79 -47.59 -8.55
C PRO A 1078 33.81 -46.07 -8.66
N VAL A 1079 34.43 -45.40 -7.70
CA VAL A 1079 34.82 -43.99 -7.86
C VAL A 1079 35.82 -44.00 -9.01
N GLY A 1080 35.39 -43.47 -10.16
CA GLY A 1080 36.25 -43.36 -11.33
C GLY A 1080 37.47 -42.52 -10.96
N ASP A 1081 38.65 -43.12 -11.09
CA ASP A 1081 39.93 -42.42 -11.09
C ASP A 1081 39.86 -41.29 -12.12
N GLY A 1082 39.70 -40.06 -11.62
CA GLY A 1082 39.60 -38.86 -12.42
C GLY A 1082 40.02 -37.66 -11.60
N GLY A 1083 41.20 -37.75 -10.98
CA GLY A 1083 41.82 -36.61 -10.32
C GLY A 1083 42.10 -35.49 -11.30
N HIS A 1084 41.81 -34.26 -10.90
CA HIS A 1084 42.64 -33.08 -11.18
C HIS A 1084 42.29 -31.99 -10.13
N PRO A 1085 43.29 -31.18 -9.74
CA PRO A 1085 43.40 -30.50 -8.45
C PRO A 1085 42.32 -29.46 -8.12
#